data_AF-A0A8I2K3N7-F1
#
_entry.id   AF-A0A8I2K3N7-F1
#
_cell.length_a   1.000
_cell.length_b   1.000
_cell.length_c   1.000
_cell.angle_alpha   90.00
_cell.angle_beta   90.00
_cell.angle_gamma   90.00
#
_symmetry.space_group_name_H-M   'P 1'
#
loop_
_entity.id
_entity.type
_entity.pdbx_description
1 polymer ?
#
loop_
_entity_poly.entity_id
_entity_poly.type
_entity_poly.pdbx_seq_one_letter_code
_entity_poly.pdbx_strand_id
1 'polypeptide(L)'
;MKQMKLAQLIILMFLLLTTACTRQEHFIKDPLYRQKVETQFKKQEELAKNKKDALFKILDQGLSLREKEAMKFLFAHMPLNDLADYDGEFFLEHVRKSFEAKETFSWGKKVPDKLFRHFVLPYRVNNENLDNFRSVYFQELKDRVIHLSMKEAVLEVNHWCHEKVTYKQADIRTSSPMSTIKTAFGRCGEESTLTVAALRTVGIPARQCYTPRWAHCDDNHAWVEAWVDGKWHYLGACEPEPDLDMAWFTEPARRAVLVHTKVSGQYDGPEEIITKSPRFTEINLTGNYAKTQTLTVKVEDKHGKRVEDADVQFRLYNYAEFYPIARKRTDSNGTCRLNVGLGDLLIWVTKGGAFGYKKISAASTDLVVVVLDKDPGVEYTVDYDFVPPIEPKPFPVSKKGKEENDRRLKYEDQLRANYESTFIDKNDAVTLASKLGLEPDKVWDYLQKSRGNWQEISNFLTQSAQTPELFKWALPLLSTVSEKDLRDTPADILLGHLRHSFIHSGNLPKTDRDSFVKYVLNPRIRNEIIIDYKSFFQGEFDADFIKKVRQDVSILIRWIRDHIQVHPVANYYNVPITPRGVYRLRVSDSASRDIFFVGLCRSFGILARLEPADKTPQYVSNNRWIDVYFKDQPSEPVSKGFICLEQVDKGSKLIPEYYIHFTLARYANGEYHTLDYGENTKLTEFPEKLEVETGHYLLVTGNRLKDGTVL
;
A
#
# COMPACT_ATOMS: atom_id res chain seq x y z
N MET A 1 32.63 49.24 -50.69
CA MET A 1 32.81 47.79 -50.43
C MET A 1 33.26 47.43 -49.00
N LYS A 2 34.10 48.21 -48.31
CA LYS A 2 34.53 47.87 -46.92
C LYS A 2 33.45 48.08 -45.84
N GLN A 3 32.59 49.11 -45.96
CA GLN A 3 31.51 49.35 -44.98
C GLN A 3 30.36 48.32 -45.05
N MET A 4 30.00 47.82 -46.24
CA MET A 4 29.01 46.74 -46.39
C MET A 4 29.47 45.42 -45.75
N LYS A 5 30.77 45.09 -45.83
CA LYS A 5 31.32 43.88 -45.21
C LYS A 5 31.31 43.95 -43.68
N LEU A 6 31.51 45.14 -43.10
CA LEU A 6 31.45 45.33 -41.65
C LEU A 6 30.02 45.25 -41.11
N ALA A 7 29.05 45.82 -41.83
CA ALA A 7 27.63 45.70 -41.49
C ALA A 7 27.13 44.25 -41.60
N GLN A 8 27.55 43.50 -42.63
CA GLN A 8 27.23 42.07 -42.75
C GLN A 8 27.89 41.22 -41.64
N LEU A 9 29.11 41.56 -41.21
CA LEU A 9 29.79 40.85 -40.12
C LEU A 9 29.13 41.13 -38.76
N ILE A 10 28.65 42.37 -38.53
CA ILE A 10 27.91 42.74 -37.32
C ILE A 10 26.52 42.09 -37.32
N ILE A 11 25.82 42.03 -38.45
CA ILE A 11 24.54 41.30 -38.57
C ILE A 11 24.75 39.80 -38.39
N LEU A 12 25.85 39.22 -38.90
CA LEU A 12 26.19 37.81 -38.69
C LEU A 12 26.58 37.53 -37.23
N MET A 13 27.29 38.44 -36.55
CA MET A 13 27.57 38.35 -35.11
C MET A 13 26.31 38.51 -34.26
N PHE A 14 25.40 39.41 -34.64
CA PHE A 14 24.11 39.58 -33.96
C PHE A 14 23.20 38.37 -34.21
N LEU A 15 23.19 37.80 -35.43
CA LEU A 15 22.51 36.55 -35.71
C LEU A 15 23.12 35.39 -34.90
N LEU A 16 24.46 35.29 -34.84
CA LEU A 16 25.18 34.27 -34.05
C LEU A 16 24.99 34.43 -32.54
N LEU A 17 24.81 35.66 -32.04
CA LEU A 17 24.46 35.96 -30.65
C LEU A 17 22.98 35.72 -30.34
N THR A 18 22.07 35.85 -31.32
CA THR A 18 20.66 35.44 -31.19
C THR A 18 20.43 33.94 -31.42
N THR A 19 21.39 33.23 -32.01
CA THR A 19 21.45 31.77 -32.07
C THR A 19 22.36 31.19 -30.99
N ALA A 20 22.71 31.95 -29.95
CA ALA A 20 23.03 31.35 -28.66
C ALA A 20 21.76 30.64 -28.20
N CYS A 21 21.58 29.40 -28.67
CA CYS A 21 20.56 28.48 -28.24
C CYS A 21 20.43 28.67 -26.73
N THR A 22 19.25 29.10 -26.29
CA THR A 22 18.78 28.84 -24.93
C THR A 22 18.91 27.34 -24.75
N ARG A 23 20.06 26.89 -24.26
CA ARG A 23 20.37 25.49 -24.05
C ARG A 23 19.42 25.09 -22.94
N GLN A 24 18.27 24.54 -23.32
CA GLN A 24 17.24 24.15 -22.37
C GLN A 24 17.92 23.22 -21.37
N GLU A 25 17.95 23.63 -20.11
CA GLU A 25 18.67 22.90 -19.07
C GLU A 25 17.97 21.56 -18.84
N HIS A 26 18.72 20.47 -18.97
CA HIS A 26 18.20 19.13 -18.71
C HIS A 26 17.97 18.95 -17.22
N PHE A 27 16.78 18.49 -16.85
CA PHE A 27 16.45 18.06 -15.49
C PHE A 27 17.26 16.82 -15.11
N ILE A 28 17.43 15.89 -16.05
CA ILE A 28 18.28 14.71 -15.89
C ILE A 28 19.64 14.99 -16.52
N LYS A 29 20.57 15.48 -15.70
CA LYS A 29 21.92 15.93 -16.13
C LYS A 29 22.79 14.80 -16.68
N ASP A 30 22.71 13.59 -16.12
CA ASP A 30 23.49 12.43 -16.60
C ASP A 30 22.85 11.87 -17.89
N PRO A 31 23.55 11.91 -19.05
CA PRO A 31 23.03 11.42 -20.31
C PRO A 31 22.78 9.90 -20.32
N LEU A 32 23.59 9.10 -19.61
CA LEU A 32 23.42 7.65 -19.54
C LEU A 32 22.19 7.30 -18.70
N TYR A 33 22.01 7.98 -17.58
CA TYR A 33 20.81 7.82 -16.77
C TYR A 33 19.54 8.25 -17.53
N ARG A 34 19.60 9.38 -18.24
CA ARG A 34 18.49 9.83 -19.10
C ARG A 34 18.14 8.80 -20.18
N GLN A 35 19.12 8.15 -20.81
CA GLN A 35 18.87 7.07 -21.77
C GLN A 35 18.20 5.85 -21.11
N LYS A 36 18.58 5.50 -19.88
CA LYS A 36 17.91 4.44 -19.11
C LYS A 36 16.45 4.79 -18.85
N VAL A 37 16.17 6.02 -18.42
CA VAL A 37 14.80 6.52 -18.22
C VAL A 37 14.01 6.45 -19.52
N GLU A 38 14.55 6.92 -20.64
CA GLU A 38 13.87 6.88 -21.94
C GLU A 38 13.55 5.44 -22.38
N THR A 39 14.50 4.52 -22.18
CA THR A 39 14.32 3.10 -22.54
C THR A 39 13.22 2.46 -21.69
N GLN A 40 13.22 2.74 -20.40
CA GLN A 40 12.20 2.22 -19.48
C GLN A 40 10.83 2.88 -19.71
N PHE A 41 10.79 4.17 -20.03
CA PHE A 41 9.58 4.89 -20.44
C PHE A 41 8.92 4.22 -21.65
N LYS A 42 9.67 3.91 -22.71
CA LYS A 42 9.13 3.22 -23.90
C LYS A 42 8.52 1.86 -23.58
N LYS A 43 9.09 1.12 -22.62
CA LYS A 43 8.52 -0.15 -22.15
C LYS A 43 7.19 0.07 -21.43
N GLN A 44 7.08 1.11 -20.61
CA GLN A 44 5.83 1.45 -19.93
C GLN A 44 4.78 2.01 -20.88
N GLU A 45 5.19 2.75 -21.91
CA GLU A 45 4.29 3.23 -22.97
C GLU A 45 3.64 2.06 -23.70
N GLU A 46 4.42 1.03 -24.08
CA GLU A 46 3.86 -0.17 -24.71
C GLU A 46 2.98 -0.98 -23.74
N LEU A 47 3.39 -1.11 -22.47
CA LEU A 47 2.60 -1.80 -21.45
C LEU A 47 1.24 -1.12 -21.22
N ALA A 48 1.19 0.22 -21.31
CA ALA A 48 0.01 1.03 -21.10
C ALA A 48 -0.64 1.53 -22.40
N LYS A 49 -0.42 0.85 -23.54
CA LYS A 49 -0.88 1.31 -24.86
C LYS A 49 -2.38 1.58 -24.95
N ASN A 50 -3.21 0.84 -24.21
CA ASN A 50 -4.67 1.03 -24.19
C ASN A 50 -5.11 2.34 -23.51
N LYS A 51 -4.21 2.97 -22.74
CA LYS A 51 -4.39 4.29 -22.13
C LYS A 51 -3.42 5.32 -22.70
N LYS A 52 -2.83 5.09 -23.88
CA LYS A 52 -1.80 5.97 -24.46
C LYS A 52 -2.23 7.44 -24.54
N ASP A 53 -3.43 7.69 -25.03
CA ASP A 53 -3.94 9.06 -25.19
C ASP A 53 -4.19 9.75 -23.85
N ALA A 54 -4.75 9.02 -22.89
CA ALA A 54 -5.04 9.54 -21.55
C ALA A 54 -3.76 9.83 -20.76
N LEU A 55 -2.70 9.04 -20.93
CA LEU A 55 -1.45 9.15 -20.17
C LEU A 55 -0.40 10.03 -20.86
N PHE A 56 -0.13 9.81 -22.14
CA PHE A 56 1.11 10.28 -22.78
C PHE A 56 0.92 11.43 -23.76
N LYS A 57 -0.30 11.68 -24.26
CA LYS A 57 -0.59 12.82 -25.16
C LYS A 57 -0.19 14.16 -24.55
N ILE A 58 -0.20 14.26 -23.23
CA ILE A 58 0.27 15.45 -22.50
C ILE A 58 1.71 15.83 -22.83
N LEU A 59 2.57 14.87 -23.21
CA LEU A 59 3.99 15.11 -23.55
C LEU A 59 4.20 15.88 -24.87
N ASP A 60 3.15 16.06 -25.66
CA ASP A 60 3.14 16.78 -26.93
C ASP A 60 2.52 18.19 -26.81
N GLN A 61 2.03 18.58 -25.63
CA GLN A 61 1.31 19.84 -25.39
C GLN A 61 2.22 21.01 -24.97
N GLY A 62 3.36 21.20 -25.64
CA GLY A 62 4.22 22.37 -25.41
C GLY A 62 4.93 22.43 -24.04
N LEU A 63 5.17 21.28 -23.42
CA LEU A 63 5.92 21.19 -22.15
C LEU A 63 7.36 21.66 -22.30
N SER A 64 7.89 22.31 -21.26
CA SER A 64 9.32 22.57 -21.17
C SER A 64 10.13 21.27 -21.12
N LEU A 65 11.41 21.32 -21.50
CA LEU A 65 12.27 20.13 -21.46
C LEU A 65 12.34 19.51 -20.06
N ARG A 66 12.40 20.33 -19.00
CA ARG A 66 12.42 19.85 -17.62
C ARG A 66 11.13 19.12 -17.23
N GLU A 67 9.97 19.63 -17.64
CA GLU A 67 8.68 18.98 -17.38
C GLU A 67 8.58 17.67 -18.15
N LYS A 68 8.99 17.66 -19.43
CA LYS A 68 8.99 16.45 -20.26
C LYS A 68 9.88 15.36 -19.67
N GLU A 69 11.08 15.70 -19.20
CA GLU A 69 12.00 14.74 -18.56
C GLU A 69 11.49 14.26 -17.19
N ALA A 70 10.89 15.14 -16.38
CA ALA A 70 10.29 14.76 -15.11
C ALA A 70 9.07 13.83 -15.30
N MET A 71 8.20 14.14 -16.25
CA MET A 71 7.05 13.30 -16.61
C MET A 71 7.50 11.93 -17.11
N LYS A 72 8.48 11.88 -18.01
CA LYS A 72 9.07 10.60 -18.46
C LYS A 72 9.70 9.81 -17.33
N PHE A 73 10.36 10.49 -16.38
CA PHE A 73 10.88 9.84 -15.19
C PHE A 73 9.77 9.21 -14.33
N LEU A 74 8.65 9.91 -14.11
CA LEU A 74 7.51 9.35 -13.38
C LEU A 74 6.91 8.15 -14.16
N PHE A 75 6.58 8.33 -15.43
CA PHE A 75 6.00 7.29 -16.27
C PHE A 75 6.86 6.03 -16.43
N ALA A 76 8.19 6.18 -16.50
CA ALA A 76 9.11 5.05 -16.59
C ALA A 76 9.01 4.12 -15.36
N HIS A 77 8.70 4.67 -14.20
CA HIS A 77 8.86 3.98 -12.92
C HIS A 77 7.56 3.74 -12.17
N MET A 78 6.46 4.40 -12.54
CA MET A 78 5.20 4.31 -11.83
C MET A 78 4.60 2.88 -11.83
N PRO A 79 3.89 2.50 -10.76
CA PRO A 79 3.22 1.21 -10.64
C PRO A 79 1.98 1.12 -11.55
N LEU A 80 1.48 -0.10 -11.79
CA LEU A 80 0.32 -0.33 -12.66
C LEU A 80 -0.95 0.39 -12.19
N ASN A 81 -1.21 0.46 -10.88
CA ASN A 81 -2.41 1.13 -10.37
C ASN A 81 -2.42 2.62 -10.75
N ASP A 82 -1.26 3.28 -10.77
CA ASP A 82 -1.18 4.68 -11.16
C ASP A 82 -1.40 4.87 -12.68
N LEU A 83 -0.85 3.97 -13.51
CA LEU A 83 -1.11 3.95 -14.96
C LEU A 83 -2.60 3.72 -15.27
N ALA A 84 -3.25 2.84 -14.49
CA ALA A 84 -4.62 2.43 -14.73
C ALA A 84 -5.64 3.50 -14.32
N ASP A 85 -5.47 4.07 -13.12
CA ASP A 85 -6.53 4.83 -12.45
C ASP A 85 -6.42 6.36 -12.64
N TYR A 86 -5.29 6.86 -13.15
CA TYR A 86 -5.03 8.29 -13.34
C TYR A 86 -4.56 8.61 -14.77
N ASP A 87 -4.56 9.90 -15.10
CA ASP A 87 -4.27 10.42 -16.45
C ASP A 87 -3.11 11.44 -16.43
N GLY A 88 -2.56 11.77 -17.60
CA GLY A 88 -1.33 12.56 -17.73
C GLY A 88 -1.40 13.96 -17.11
N GLU A 89 -2.57 14.59 -17.13
CA GLU A 89 -2.79 15.93 -16.55
C GLU A 89 -2.57 15.95 -15.03
N PHE A 90 -3.07 14.92 -14.34
CA PHE A 90 -2.89 14.75 -12.90
C PHE A 90 -1.41 14.73 -12.53
N PHE A 91 -0.59 13.95 -13.26
CA PHE A 91 0.84 13.88 -12.99
C PHE A 91 1.59 15.17 -13.36
N LEU A 92 1.17 15.86 -14.42
CA LEU A 92 1.78 17.14 -14.80
C LEU A 92 1.57 18.21 -13.74
N GLU A 93 0.40 18.24 -13.10
CA GLU A 93 0.12 19.15 -11.99
C GLU A 93 1.11 18.93 -10.83
N HIS A 94 1.34 17.67 -10.44
CA HIS A 94 2.32 17.32 -9.42
C HIS A 94 3.75 17.70 -9.80
N VAL A 95 4.14 17.52 -11.07
CA VAL A 95 5.46 17.91 -11.59
C VAL A 95 5.65 19.43 -11.48
N ARG A 96 4.66 20.20 -11.93
CA ARG A 96 4.70 21.67 -11.87
C ARG A 96 4.80 22.17 -10.44
N LYS A 97 4.00 21.62 -9.53
CA LYS A 97 4.06 21.97 -8.11
C LYS A 97 5.39 21.60 -7.44
N SER A 98 6.02 20.47 -7.81
CA SER A 98 7.35 20.16 -7.32
C SER A 98 8.40 21.17 -7.77
N PHE A 99 8.32 21.65 -9.02
CA PHE A 99 9.25 22.68 -9.48
C PHE A 99 8.96 24.06 -8.88
N GLU A 100 7.70 24.43 -8.70
CA GLU A 100 7.30 25.63 -7.97
C GLU A 100 7.88 25.63 -6.55
N ALA A 101 7.81 24.50 -5.84
CA ALA A 101 8.46 24.34 -4.54
C ALA A 101 9.98 24.53 -4.61
N LYS A 102 10.65 23.92 -5.62
CA LYS A 102 12.09 24.06 -5.82
C LYS A 102 12.53 25.52 -6.03
N GLU A 103 11.69 26.33 -6.65
CA GLU A 103 11.96 27.75 -6.93
C GLU A 103 11.60 28.67 -5.76
N THR A 104 10.60 28.30 -4.97
CA THR A 104 10.04 29.13 -3.90
C THR A 104 10.91 29.13 -2.64
N PHE A 105 11.37 27.97 -2.20
CA PHE A 105 12.03 27.85 -0.89
C PHE A 105 13.54 28.02 -0.98
N SER A 106 14.14 28.64 0.06
CA SER A 106 15.57 28.94 0.14
C SER A 106 16.48 27.71 -0.01
N TRP A 107 15.97 26.54 0.39
CA TRP A 107 16.66 25.27 0.27
C TRP A 107 16.51 24.58 -1.09
N GLY A 108 15.60 25.00 -1.96
CA GLY A 108 15.34 24.33 -3.24
C GLY A 108 16.58 24.23 -4.14
N LYS A 109 17.51 25.19 -4.03
CA LYS A 109 18.83 25.18 -4.72
C LYS A 109 19.89 24.34 -4.01
N LYS A 110 19.72 24.04 -2.71
CA LYS A 110 20.64 23.22 -1.92
C LYS A 110 20.37 21.72 -2.09
N VAL A 111 19.13 21.35 -2.39
CA VAL A 111 18.74 19.95 -2.61
C VAL A 111 19.40 19.42 -3.89
N PRO A 112 20.21 18.34 -3.82
CA PRO A 112 20.80 17.72 -5.01
C PRO A 112 19.73 17.21 -5.99
N ASP A 113 19.97 17.35 -7.30
CA ASP A 113 19.00 16.94 -8.33
C ASP A 113 18.60 15.46 -8.24
N LYS A 114 19.52 14.59 -7.82
CA LYS A 114 19.24 13.19 -7.54
C LYS A 114 18.23 13.04 -6.39
N LEU A 115 18.41 13.73 -5.27
CA LEU A 115 17.47 13.64 -4.14
C LEU A 115 16.13 14.26 -4.50
N PHE A 116 16.11 15.40 -5.18
CA PHE A 116 14.88 16.01 -5.68
C PHE A 116 14.09 15.04 -6.55
N ARG A 117 14.75 14.40 -7.53
CA ARG A 117 14.10 13.47 -8.47
C ARG A 117 13.51 12.23 -7.78
N HIS A 118 14.16 11.70 -6.74
CA HIS A 118 13.76 10.44 -6.10
C HIS A 118 12.91 10.62 -4.83
N PHE A 119 12.95 11.79 -4.18
CA PHE A 119 12.35 12.01 -2.86
C PHE A 119 11.54 13.31 -2.72
N VAL A 120 11.40 14.10 -3.79
CA VAL A 120 10.51 15.28 -3.84
C VAL A 120 9.51 15.16 -4.99
N LEU A 121 10.03 14.91 -6.20
CA LEU A 121 9.23 14.79 -7.43
C LEU A 121 8.12 13.73 -7.32
N PRO A 122 8.39 12.50 -6.81
CA PRO A 122 7.36 11.47 -6.72
C PRO A 122 6.18 11.93 -5.85
N TYR A 123 4.97 11.78 -6.41
CA TYR A 123 3.71 12.09 -5.74
C TYR A 123 3.33 10.99 -4.74
N ARG A 124 3.58 9.72 -5.10
CA ARG A 124 3.29 8.53 -4.28
C ARG A 124 4.32 8.37 -3.17
N VAL A 125 3.84 8.01 -1.98
CA VAL A 125 4.66 7.66 -0.83
C VAL A 125 4.72 6.15 -0.67
N ASN A 126 3.57 5.48 -0.65
CA ASN A 126 3.46 4.04 -0.46
C ASN A 126 2.22 3.46 -1.17
N ASN A 127 1.26 2.92 -0.42
CA ASN A 127 0.12 2.16 -0.92
C ASN A 127 -1.22 2.92 -0.77
N GLU A 128 -1.18 4.24 -0.65
CA GLU A 128 -2.34 5.13 -0.61
C GLU A 128 -3.03 5.28 -1.98
N ASN A 129 -4.30 5.69 -1.98
CA ASN A 129 -4.88 6.30 -3.17
C ASN A 129 -4.30 7.71 -3.37
N LEU A 130 -4.16 8.16 -4.62
CA LEU A 130 -3.63 9.49 -4.90
C LEU A 130 -4.73 10.55 -4.91
N ASP A 131 -4.36 11.75 -4.51
CA ASP A 131 -5.18 12.96 -4.54
C ASP A 131 -4.31 14.19 -4.87
N ASN A 132 -4.96 15.36 -4.96
CA ASN A 132 -4.31 16.63 -5.30
C ASN A 132 -3.71 17.36 -4.08
N PHE A 133 -3.35 16.64 -3.00
CA PHE A 133 -2.87 17.21 -1.74
C PHE A 133 -1.83 18.31 -1.93
N ARG A 134 -0.82 18.03 -2.77
CA ARG A 134 0.31 18.95 -3.02
C ARG A 134 -0.19 20.30 -3.53
N SER A 135 -1.17 20.33 -4.42
CA SER A 135 -1.71 21.58 -4.97
C SER A 135 -2.58 22.31 -3.96
N VAL A 136 -3.42 21.56 -3.24
CA VAL A 136 -4.38 22.11 -2.27
C VAL A 136 -3.68 22.79 -1.09
N TYR A 137 -2.64 22.15 -0.55
CA TYR A 137 -1.98 22.60 0.68
C TYR A 137 -0.66 23.37 0.47
N PHE A 138 -0.23 23.59 -0.79
CA PHE A 138 1.01 24.30 -1.08
C PHE A 138 1.06 25.68 -0.42
N GLN A 139 0.01 26.48 -0.58
CA GLN A 139 -0.01 27.86 -0.10
C GLN A 139 -0.03 27.92 1.43
N GLU A 140 -0.86 27.09 2.08
CA GLU A 140 -0.92 26.99 3.55
C GLU A 140 0.44 26.61 4.15
N LEU A 141 1.09 25.58 3.62
CA LEU A 141 2.42 25.16 4.08
C LEU A 141 3.50 26.20 3.77
N LYS A 142 3.46 26.81 2.58
CA LYS A 142 4.41 27.85 2.16
C LYS A 142 4.41 29.02 3.13
N ASP A 143 3.24 29.57 3.45
CA ASP A 143 3.13 30.74 4.34
C ASP A 143 3.70 30.46 5.73
N ARG A 144 3.58 29.21 6.17
CA ARG A 144 4.10 28.74 7.45
C ARG A 144 5.63 28.62 7.49
N VAL A 145 6.28 28.18 6.41
CA VAL A 145 7.70 27.77 6.47
C VAL A 145 8.67 28.56 5.59
N ILE A 146 8.20 29.45 4.71
CA ILE A 146 9.05 30.13 3.72
C ILE A 146 10.24 30.91 4.32
N HIS A 147 10.09 31.38 5.56
CA HIS A 147 11.07 32.19 6.27
C HIS A 147 12.00 31.38 7.19
N LEU A 148 11.79 30.07 7.31
CA LEU A 148 12.52 29.18 8.21
C LEU A 148 13.78 28.60 7.56
N SER A 149 14.69 28.07 8.38
CA SER A 149 15.72 27.13 7.88
C SER A 149 15.09 25.78 7.49
N MET A 150 15.83 24.94 6.76
CA MET A 150 15.32 23.62 6.37
C MET A 150 14.99 22.75 7.58
N LYS A 151 15.84 22.76 8.63
CA LYS A 151 15.59 22.02 9.88
C LYS A 151 14.30 22.48 10.55
N GLU A 152 14.16 23.78 10.76
CA GLU A 152 12.97 24.37 11.39
C GLU A 152 11.72 24.11 10.56
N ALA A 153 11.81 24.16 9.23
CA ALA A 153 10.71 23.82 8.33
C ALA A 153 10.27 22.35 8.47
N VAL A 154 11.19 21.40 8.63
CA VAL A 154 10.82 19.98 8.87
C VAL A 154 10.01 19.83 10.16
N LEU A 155 10.49 20.43 11.26
CA LEU A 155 9.79 20.39 12.55
C LEU A 155 8.42 21.08 12.47
N GLU A 156 8.37 22.24 11.82
CA GLU A 156 7.15 23.03 11.68
C GLU A 156 6.09 22.35 10.81
N VAL A 157 6.51 21.66 9.74
CA VAL A 157 5.60 20.83 8.93
C VAL A 157 5.04 19.68 9.76
N ASN A 158 5.82 19.07 10.66
CA ASN A 158 5.31 17.99 11.50
C ASN A 158 4.29 18.48 12.53
N HIS A 159 4.53 19.66 13.12
CA HIS A 159 3.53 20.35 13.94
C HIS A 159 2.25 20.67 13.15
N TRP A 160 2.39 21.15 11.91
CA TRP A 160 1.23 21.31 11.03
C TRP A 160 0.48 20.00 10.82
N CYS A 161 1.18 18.88 10.64
CA CYS A 161 0.54 17.57 10.49
C CYS A 161 -0.23 17.16 11.76
N HIS A 162 0.35 17.39 12.94
CA HIS A 162 -0.29 17.12 14.23
C HIS A 162 -1.58 17.95 14.44
N GLU A 163 -1.61 19.21 14.00
CA GLU A 163 -2.84 20.03 14.01
C GLU A 163 -3.99 19.39 13.21
N LYS A 164 -3.67 18.56 12.21
CA LYS A 164 -4.66 17.95 11.33
C LYS A 164 -5.03 16.53 11.76
N VAL A 165 -4.08 15.75 12.25
CA VAL A 165 -4.20 14.29 12.36
C VAL A 165 -3.57 13.78 13.65
N THR A 166 -4.21 12.80 14.28
CA THR A 166 -3.66 12.00 15.39
C THR A 166 -3.75 10.50 15.11
N TYR A 167 -3.07 9.70 15.91
CA TYR A 167 -3.04 8.25 15.74
C TYR A 167 -4.35 7.59 16.18
N LYS A 168 -4.87 6.70 15.32
CA LYS A 168 -5.90 5.72 15.69
C LYS A 168 -5.81 4.48 14.80
N GLN A 169 -5.86 3.31 15.41
CA GLN A 169 -5.92 2.04 14.68
C GLN A 169 -7.15 1.99 13.76
N ALA A 170 -6.96 1.38 12.60
CA ALA A 170 -7.99 1.19 11.59
C ALA A 170 -7.57 0.05 10.64
N ASP A 171 -8.43 -0.30 9.66
CA ASP A 171 -8.12 -1.34 8.68
C ASP A 171 -6.83 -1.08 7.87
N ILE A 172 -6.39 -2.09 7.10
CA ILE A 172 -5.11 -2.09 6.39
C ILE A 172 -5.01 -1.09 5.21
N ARG A 173 -6.13 -0.60 4.67
CA ARG A 173 -6.14 0.29 3.49
C ARG A 173 -5.58 1.65 3.84
N THR A 174 -4.50 2.12 3.22
CA THR A 174 -3.96 3.46 3.52
C THR A 174 -4.81 4.55 2.85
N SER A 175 -5.37 5.47 3.63
CA SER A 175 -6.06 6.67 3.10
C SER A 175 -5.09 7.64 2.42
N SER A 176 -5.60 8.39 1.44
CA SER A 176 -4.84 9.48 0.81
C SER A 176 -4.63 10.64 1.80
N PRO A 177 -3.60 11.50 1.64
CA PRO A 177 -3.34 12.61 2.55
C PRO A 177 -4.56 13.50 2.83
N MET A 178 -5.34 13.86 1.80
CA MET A 178 -6.54 14.68 1.99
C MET A 178 -7.64 13.93 2.74
N SER A 179 -7.86 12.64 2.45
CA SER A 179 -8.84 11.82 3.19
C SER A 179 -8.44 11.61 4.65
N THR A 180 -7.14 11.53 4.94
CA THR A 180 -6.63 11.47 6.32
C THR A 180 -6.93 12.76 7.07
N ILE A 181 -6.66 13.93 6.47
CA ILE A 181 -7.03 15.23 7.07
C ILE A 181 -8.55 15.33 7.27
N LYS A 182 -9.34 14.93 6.27
CA LYS A 182 -10.81 14.91 6.34
C LYS A 182 -11.34 14.04 7.49
N THR A 183 -10.57 13.02 7.89
CA THR A 183 -10.91 12.10 8.98
C THR A 183 -10.44 12.60 10.36
N ALA A 184 -9.41 13.45 10.39
CA ALA A 184 -8.68 13.93 11.56
C ALA A 184 -7.86 12.88 12.33
N PHE A 185 -7.74 11.66 11.81
CA PHE A 185 -6.87 10.62 12.36
C PHE A 185 -6.42 9.62 11.30
N GLY A 186 -5.34 8.89 11.59
CA GLY A 186 -4.80 7.81 10.76
C GLY A 186 -4.01 6.81 11.57
N ARG A 187 -3.67 5.65 10.99
CA ARG A 187 -2.61 4.78 11.55
C ARG A 187 -1.25 5.29 11.06
N CYS A 188 -0.17 4.67 11.53
CA CYS A 188 1.21 5.02 11.17
C CYS A 188 1.44 5.13 9.65
N GLY A 189 0.74 4.32 8.85
CA GLY A 189 0.77 4.38 7.38
C GLY A 189 0.24 5.70 6.81
N GLU A 190 -0.93 6.15 7.26
CA GLU A 190 -1.56 7.41 6.86
C GLU A 190 -0.80 8.62 7.36
N GLU A 191 -0.37 8.62 8.63
CA GLU A 191 0.37 9.74 9.23
C GLU A 191 1.70 9.98 8.53
N SER A 192 2.47 8.92 8.28
CA SER A 192 3.74 9.02 7.56
C SER A 192 3.55 9.33 6.07
N THR A 193 2.46 8.86 5.45
CA THR A 193 2.09 9.26 4.08
C THR A 193 1.79 10.77 4.01
N LEU A 194 0.99 11.29 4.94
CA LEU A 194 0.66 12.71 5.05
C LEU A 194 1.92 13.55 5.29
N THR A 195 2.74 13.17 6.27
CA THR A 195 3.94 13.93 6.64
C THR A 195 4.96 13.97 5.50
N VAL A 196 5.19 12.85 4.79
CA VAL A 196 6.04 12.84 3.59
C VAL A 196 5.43 13.72 2.49
N ALA A 197 4.13 13.63 2.24
CA ALA A 197 3.47 14.47 1.24
C ALA A 197 3.60 15.97 1.57
N ALA A 198 3.46 16.35 2.84
CA ALA A 198 3.61 17.73 3.32
C ALA A 198 5.05 18.24 3.14
N LEU A 199 6.06 17.47 3.56
CA LEU A 199 7.47 17.81 3.38
C LEU A 199 7.85 17.96 1.90
N ARG A 200 7.39 17.03 1.05
CA ARG A 200 7.63 17.10 -0.40
C ARG A 200 6.92 18.30 -1.05
N THR A 201 5.78 18.72 -0.51
CA THR A 201 5.04 19.89 -0.99
C THR A 201 5.85 21.17 -0.80
N VAL A 202 6.67 21.26 0.25
CA VAL A 202 7.60 22.37 0.48
C VAL A 202 9.02 22.10 -0.05
N GLY A 203 9.18 21.11 -0.95
CA GLY A 203 10.44 20.85 -1.64
C GLY A 203 11.52 20.16 -0.80
N ILE A 204 11.19 19.63 0.38
CA ILE A 204 12.12 18.90 1.24
C ILE A 204 12.14 17.42 0.83
N PRO A 205 13.32 16.82 0.55
CA PRO A 205 13.40 15.38 0.28
C PRO A 205 12.96 14.59 1.50
N ALA A 206 11.93 13.76 1.32
CA ALA A 206 11.38 12.95 2.40
C ALA A 206 11.01 11.55 1.91
N ARG A 207 11.11 10.57 2.79
CA ARG A 207 10.73 9.17 2.53
C ARG A 207 10.05 8.55 3.73
N GLN A 208 9.06 7.69 3.44
CA GLN A 208 8.50 6.82 4.46
C GLN A 208 9.49 5.67 4.67
N CYS A 209 9.82 5.41 5.93
CA CYS A 209 10.62 4.28 6.36
C CYS A 209 9.73 3.33 7.14
N TYR A 210 10.00 2.05 7.11
CA TYR A 210 9.23 1.10 7.89
C TYR A 210 10.06 -0.09 8.36
N THR A 211 9.68 -0.59 9.53
CA THR A 211 9.99 -1.95 9.96
C THR A 211 8.80 -2.84 9.58
N PRO A 212 8.99 -3.87 8.73
CA PRO A 212 7.89 -4.72 8.30
C PRO A 212 7.18 -5.41 9.45
N ARG A 213 7.95 -5.79 10.48
CA ARG A 213 7.50 -6.43 11.71
C ARG A 213 8.51 -6.16 12.82
N TRP A 214 8.04 -5.95 14.04
CA TRP A 214 8.92 -5.87 15.22
C TRP A 214 9.35 -7.27 15.68
N ALA A 215 10.56 -7.38 16.24
CA ALA A 215 10.98 -8.65 16.85
C ALA A 215 10.34 -8.86 18.24
N HIS A 216 10.03 -7.76 18.95
CA HIS A 216 9.66 -7.77 20.36
C HIS A 216 8.14 -7.70 20.62
N CYS A 217 7.32 -7.43 19.60
CA CYS A 217 5.87 -7.40 19.70
C CYS A 217 5.22 -7.70 18.35
N ASP A 218 3.95 -8.10 18.36
CA ASP A 218 3.16 -8.35 17.17
C ASP A 218 2.59 -7.03 16.63
N ASP A 219 3.42 -6.33 15.84
CA ASP A 219 3.04 -5.11 15.14
C ASP A 219 4.08 -4.78 14.04
N ASN A 220 3.79 -3.78 13.24
CA ASN A 220 4.75 -3.10 12.36
C ASN A 220 4.79 -1.60 12.70
N HIS A 221 5.68 -0.85 12.04
CA HIS A 221 5.61 0.59 12.16
C HIS A 221 6.19 1.29 10.94
N ALA A 222 5.59 2.41 10.57
CA ALA A 222 6.04 3.29 9.50
C ALA A 222 6.19 4.71 10.03
N TRP A 223 7.29 5.37 9.66
CA TRP A 223 7.63 6.74 10.06
C TRP A 223 8.31 7.48 8.91
N VAL A 224 8.88 8.66 9.19
CA VAL A 224 9.46 9.52 8.15
C VAL A 224 10.96 9.72 8.37
N GLU A 225 11.70 9.77 7.28
CA GLU A 225 13.00 10.43 7.22
C GLU A 225 12.94 11.66 6.30
N ALA A 226 13.55 12.76 6.73
CA ALA A 226 13.71 13.99 5.98
C ALA A 226 15.21 14.30 5.78
N TRP A 227 15.59 14.77 4.60
CA TRP A 227 16.96 15.17 4.33
C TRP A 227 17.15 16.64 4.72
N VAL A 228 18.06 16.88 5.66
CA VAL A 228 18.40 18.21 6.17
C VAL A 228 19.89 18.49 5.98
N ASP A 229 20.21 19.48 5.13
CA ASP A 229 21.56 20.04 4.93
C ASP A 229 22.69 18.99 4.82
N GLY A 230 22.46 17.88 4.12
CA GLY A 230 23.47 16.83 3.87
C GLY A 230 23.17 15.48 4.51
N LYS A 231 22.28 15.41 5.49
CA LYS A 231 22.03 14.20 6.28
C LYS A 231 20.54 13.83 6.32
N TRP A 232 20.25 12.53 6.33
CA TRP A 232 18.89 12.03 6.63
C TRP A 232 18.66 11.98 8.13
N HIS A 233 17.51 12.48 8.56
CA HIS A 233 17.07 12.49 9.95
C HIS A 233 15.69 11.85 10.06
N TYR A 234 15.44 11.09 11.12
CA TYR A 234 14.13 10.50 11.36
C TYR A 234 13.26 11.38 12.26
N LEU A 235 11.94 11.20 12.15
CA LEU A 235 10.94 11.84 13.00
C LEU A 235 9.67 10.99 13.04
N GLY A 236 8.91 11.15 14.14
CA GLY A 236 7.52 10.70 14.21
C GLY A 236 6.66 11.43 13.20
N ALA A 237 5.58 10.80 12.74
CA ALA A 237 4.72 11.36 11.70
C ALA A 237 3.42 11.85 12.35
N CYS A 238 3.10 13.14 12.21
CA CYS A 238 2.07 13.80 13.00
C CYS A 238 2.34 13.76 14.52
N GLU A 239 3.56 13.42 14.92
CA GLU A 239 3.99 13.24 16.32
C GLU A 239 5.25 14.09 16.55
N PRO A 240 5.13 15.42 16.63
CA PRO A 240 6.28 16.30 16.67
C PRO A 240 7.00 16.18 18.02
N GLU A 241 8.32 16.11 17.92
CA GLU A 241 9.26 16.13 19.03
C GLU A 241 10.08 17.42 19.00
N PRO A 242 10.73 17.81 20.12
CA PRO A 242 11.49 19.06 20.20
C PRO A 242 12.64 19.21 19.19
N ASP A 243 13.13 18.11 18.62
CA ASP A 243 14.21 18.10 17.63
C ASP A 243 14.10 16.84 16.74
N LEU A 244 14.87 16.81 15.66
CA LEU A 244 15.03 15.67 14.77
C LEU A 244 15.78 14.51 15.46
N ASP A 245 15.67 13.31 14.89
CA ASP A 245 16.22 12.07 15.44
C ASP A 245 15.67 11.78 16.86
N MET A 246 14.40 12.13 17.08
CA MET A 246 13.64 11.82 18.29
C MET A 246 12.20 11.44 17.92
N ALA A 247 11.69 10.43 18.61
CA ALA A 247 10.32 9.90 18.50
C ALA A 247 10.08 8.89 19.63
N TRP A 248 8.82 8.61 19.96
CA TRP A 248 8.45 7.59 20.95
C TRP A 248 8.96 6.17 20.59
N PHE A 249 9.17 5.90 19.30
CA PHE A 249 9.69 4.62 18.79
C PHE A 249 11.22 4.58 18.67
N THR A 250 11.95 5.59 19.18
CA THR A 250 13.41 5.67 19.03
C THR A 250 14.10 4.41 19.53
N GLU A 251 13.76 3.94 20.72
CA GLU A 251 14.35 2.75 21.32
C GLU A 251 13.95 1.47 20.58
N PRO A 252 12.66 1.25 20.24
CA PRO A 252 12.24 0.18 19.32
C PRO A 252 13.01 0.15 17.99
N ALA A 253 13.16 1.29 17.31
CA ALA A 253 13.85 1.37 16.02
C ALA A 253 15.35 1.03 16.14
N ARG A 254 16.00 1.43 17.25
CA ARG A 254 17.42 1.12 17.52
C ARG A 254 17.69 -0.35 17.84
N ARG A 255 16.65 -1.17 17.96
CA ARG A 255 16.71 -2.64 18.03
C ARG A 255 15.95 -3.34 16.90
N ALA A 256 15.61 -2.63 15.83
CA ALA A 256 14.93 -3.23 14.67
C ALA A 256 15.85 -4.23 13.95
N VAL A 257 15.28 -5.32 13.43
CA VAL A 257 16.01 -6.29 12.61
C VAL A 257 16.15 -5.80 11.17
N LEU A 258 15.14 -5.10 10.66
CA LEU A 258 15.20 -4.44 9.36
C LEU A 258 14.41 -3.15 9.39
N VAL A 259 15.01 -2.08 8.89
CA VAL A 259 14.33 -0.86 8.45
C VAL A 259 14.63 -0.68 6.98
N HIS A 260 13.61 -0.46 6.16
CA HIS A 260 13.81 -0.25 4.73
C HIS A 260 12.77 0.68 4.12
N THR A 261 12.99 1.01 2.85
CA THR A 261 12.04 1.76 2.04
C THR A 261 12.18 1.41 0.56
N LYS A 262 11.11 1.64 -0.21
CA LYS A 262 11.10 1.54 -1.67
C LYS A 262 11.21 2.94 -2.27
N VAL A 263 12.24 3.15 -3.09
CA VAL A 263 12.51 4.39 -3.80
C VAL A 263 12.08 4.25 -5.26
N SER A 264 11.27 5.19 -5.76
CA SER A 264 10.86 5.20 -7.17
C SER A 264 12.06 5.39 -8.09
N GLY A 265 12.17 4.55 -9.11
CA GLY A 265 13.26 4.52 -10.08
C GLY A 265 14.52 3.78 -9.65
N GLN A 266 15.50 3.78 -10.56
CA GLN A 266 16.80 3.14 -10.35
C GLN A 266 17.72 4.04 -9.49
N TYR A 267 17.35 4.22 -8.22
CA TYR A 267 18.15 4.97 -7.25
C TYR A 267 19.41 4.18 -6.88
N ASP A 268 20.56 4.85 -6.89
CA ASP A 268 21.88 4.29 -6.61
C ASP A 268 22.57 5.07 -5.48
N GLY A 269 21.83 5.30 -4.39
CA GLY A 269 22.37 5.95 -3.19
C GLY A 269 23.46 5.14 -2.48
N PRO A 270 24.06 5.70 -1.42
CA PRO A 270 25.06 5.00 -0.61
C PRO A 270 24.48 3.84 0.22
N GLU A 271 23.16 3.78 0.39
CA GLU A 271 22.50 2.74 1.18
C GLU A 271 22.62 1.34 0.52
N GLU A 272 22.68 0.28 1.34
CA GLU A 272 22.69 -1.10 0.81
C GLU A 272 21.40 -1.39 0.05
N ILE A 273 21.53 -1.93 -1.17
CA ILE A 273 20.38 -2.31 -1.99
C ILE A 273 19.91 -3.71 -1.60
N ILE A 274 18.68 -3.81 -1.11
CA ILE A 274 18.00 -5.09 -0.87
C ILE A 274 17.57 -5.67 -2.23
N THR A 275 16.77 -4.89 -2.96
CA THR A 275 16.19 -5.28 -4.26
C THR A 275 16.46 -4.20 -5.30
N LYS A 276 16.97 -4.61 -6.47
CA LYS A 276 17.15 -3.73 -7.63
C LYS A 276 16.16 -4.09 -8.73
N SER A 277 15.29 -3.16 -9.10
CA SER A 277 14.31 -3.34 -10.18
C SER A 277 14.43 -2.21 -11.21
N PRO A 278 13.97 -2.42 -12.46
CA PRO A 278 13.83 -1.32 -13.43
C PRO A 278 12.88 -0.20 -12.97
N ARG A 279 11.94 -0.48 -12.05
CA ARG A 279 10.89 0.48 -11.61
C ARG A 279 11.16 1.11 -10.25
N PHE A 280 11.83 0.41 -9.36
CA PHE A 280 12.11 0.89 -8.01
C PHE A 280 13.42 0.29 -7.50
N THR A 281 13.96 0.89 -6.45
CA THR A 281 15.07 0.35 -5.68
C THR A 281 14.65 0.26 -4.22
N GLU A 282 14.79 -0.91 -3.63
CA GLU A 282 14.55 -1.10 -2.21
C GLU A 282 15.88 -1.04 -1.47
N ILE A 283 15.97 -0.15 -0.49
CA ILE A 283 17.22 0.16 0.22
C ILE A 283 17.08 -0.15 1.71
N ASN A 284 18.16 -0.65 2.28
CA ASN A 284 18.27 -0.97 3.69
C ASN A 284 18.72 0.27 4.47
N LEU A 285 17.91 0.66 5.45
CA LEU A 285 18.13 1.83 6.31
C LEU A 285 18.51 1.43 7.73
N THR A 286 18.59 0.13 8.04
CA THR A 286 18.77 -0.38 9.41
C THR A 286 19.98 0.22 10.11
N GLY A 287 21.08 0.44 9.38
CA GLY A 287 22.31 1.03 9.92
C GLY A 287 22.18 2.49 10.39
N ASN A 288 21.11 3.20 10.02
CA ASN A 288 20.81 4.53 10.56
C ASN A 288 20.29 4.47 12.00
N TYR A 289 19.76 3.32 12.43
CA TYR A 289 19.04 3.17 13.71
C TYR A 289 19.75 2.19 14.64
N ALA A 290 20.04 0.99 14.15
CA ALA A 290 20.46 -0.15 14.95
C ALA A 290 21.88 -0.60 14.61
N LYS A 291 22.52 -1.29 15.56
CA LYS A 291 23.72 -2.08 15.25
C LYS A 291 23.34 -3.19 14.27
N THR A 292 24.17 -3.39 13.27
CA THR A 292 23.94 -4.40 12.23
C THR A 292 25.09 -5.39 12.14
N GLN A 293 24.79 -6.58 11.64
CA GLN A 293 25.73 -7.63 11.27
C GLN A 293 25.46 -8.02 9.80
N THR A 294 26.53 -8.24 9.03
CA THR A 294 26.39 -8.82 7.69
C THR A 294 26.18 -10.32 7.82
N LEU A 295 24.99 -10.81 7.47
CA LEU A 295 24.67 -12.23 7.44
C LEU A 295 24.92 -12.78 6.02
N THR A 296 25.79 -13.78 5.91
CA THR A 296 26.03 -14.55 4.68
C THR A 296 25.27 -15.86 4.74
N VAL A 297 24.42 -16.11 3.76
CA VAL A 297 23.71 -17.39 3.60
C VAL A 297 24.38 -18.17 2.49
N LYS A 298 24.76 -19.42 2.75
CA LYS A 298 25.24 -20.40 1.78
C LYS A 298 24.17 -21.49 1.62
N VAL A 299 23.84 -21.83 0.39
CA VAL A 299 22.81 -22.82 0.07
C VAL A 299 23.42 -24.03 -0.61
N GLU A 300 23.08 -25.21 -0.10
CA GLU A 300 23.52 -26.51 -0.62
C GLU A 300 22.32 -27.42 -0.89
N ASP A 301 22.45 -28.33 -1.87
CA ASP A 301 21.51 -29.43 -2.07
C ASP A 301 21.81 -30.60 -1.13
N LYS A 302 20.99 -31.66 -1.18
CA LYS A 302 21.16 -32.88 -0.36
C LYS A 302 22.52 -33.60 -0.57
N HIS A 303 23.29 -33.22 -1.60
CA HIS A 303 24.61 -33.78 -1.92
C HIS A 303 25.77 -32.82 -1.59
N GLY A 304 25.50 -31.70 -0.91
CA GLY A 304 26.50 -30.70 -0.55
C GLY A 304 26.93 -29.80 -1.73
N LYS A 305 26.22 -29.85 -2.86
CA LYS A 305 26.52 -28.99 -4.01
C LYS A 305 25.84 -27.64 -3.83
N ARG A 306 26.59 -26.56 -4.10
CA ARG A 306 26.09 -25.19 -4.05
C ARG A 306 24.90 -24.97 -4.99
N VAL A 307 23.92 -24.18 -4.54
CA VAL A 307 22.69 -23.89 -5.30
C VAL A 307 22.63 -22.42 -5.67
N GLU A 308 22.80 -22.14 -6.97
CA GLU A 308 22.64 -20.80 -7.55
C GLU A 308 21.16 -20.43 -7.71
N ASP A 309 20.86 -19.13 -7.58
CA ASP A 309 19.54 -18.54 -7.77
C ASP A 309 18.44 -19.19 -6.90
N ALA A 310 18.81 -19.62 -5.68
CA ALA A 310 17.86 -20.03 -4.64
C ALA A 310 17.19 -18.79 -4.03
N ASP A 311 15.88 -18.86 -3.77
CA ASP A 311 15.15 -17.80 -3.05
C ASP A 311 15.45 -17.92 -1.56
N VAL A 312 16.14 -16.93 -1.00
CA VAL A 312 16.50 -16.87 0.42
C VAL A 312 15.64 -15.82 1.10
N GLN A 313 14.88 -16.24 2.09
CA GLN A 313 14.00 -15.39 2.87
C GLN A 313 14.50 -15.27 4.30
N PHE A 314 14.61 -14.04 4.76
CA PHE A 314 14.93 -13.70 6.14
C PHE A 314 13.59 -13.53 6.83
N ARG A 315 13.16 -14.52 7.62
CA ARG A 315 11.83 -14.52 8.25
C ARG A 315 11.90 -14.19 9.73
N LEU A 316 10.98 -13.36 10.19
CA LEU A 316 10.83 -12.96 11.58
C LEU A 316 9.55 -13.57 12.13
N TYR A 317 9.59 -14.09 13.37
CA TYR A 317 8.36 -14.49 14.06
C TYR A 317 7.55 -13.23 14.42
N ASN A 318 6.31 -13.15 13.94
CA ASN A 318 5.36 -12.10 14.28
C ASN A 318 3.95 -12.57 13.94
N TYR A 319 2.93 -12.21 14.71
CA TYR A 319 1.54 -12.66 14.56
C TYR A 319 1.38 -14.19 14.44
N ALA A 320 2.12 -14.96 15.25
CA ALA A 320 2.17 -16.41 15.15
C ALA A 320 2.44 -16.93 13.72
N GLU A 321 3.23 -16.20 12.94
CA GLU A 321 3.72 -16.62 11.62
C GLU A 321 5.21 -16.28 11.46
N PHE A 322 5.87 -16.89 10.47
CA PHE A 322 7.23 -16.54 10.06
C PHE A 322 7.20 -15.62 8.84
N TYR A 323 7.08 -14.32 9.07
CA TYR A 323 6.92 -13.32 8.03
C TYR A 323 8.26 -12.99 7.33
N PRO A 324 8.35 -13.04 5.99
CA PRO A 324 9.58 -12.69 5.26
C PRO A 324 9.79 -11.17 5.24
N ILE A 325 10.73 -10.68 6.06
CA ILE A 325 11.08 -9.25 6.11
C ILE A 325 12.00 -8.83 4.95
N ALA A 326 12.76 -9.76 4.37
CA ALA A 326 13.56 -9.54 3.18
C ALA A 326 13.69 -10.82 2.34
N ARG A 327 13.90 -10.66 1.03
CA ARG A 327 14.22 -11.75 0.10
C ARG A 327 15.48 -11.43 -0.70
N LYS A 328 16.35 -12.42 -0.90
CA LYS A 328 17.55 -12.34 -1.75
C LYS A 328 17.63 -13.59 -2.64
N ARG A 329 18.48 -13.53 -3.66
CA ARG A 329 18.83 -14.68 -4.51
C ARG A 329 20.30 -15.03 -4.32
N THR A 330 20.62 -16.31 -4.29
CA THR A 330 22.02 -16.74 -4.28
C THR A 330 22.71 -16.48 -5.61
N ASP A 331 23.98 -16.11 -5.54
CA ASP A 331 24.86 -15.96 -6.70
C ASP A 331 25.36 -17.32 -7.23
N SER A 332 26.25 -17.30 -8.21
CA SER A 332 26.88 -18.49 -8.80
C SER A 332 27.72 -19.31 -7.80
N ASN A 333 28.04 -18.76 -6.62
CA ASN A 333 28.69 -19.49 -5.54
C ASN A 333 27.70 -20.14 -4.58
N GLY A 334 26.40 -19.98 -4.82
CA GLY A 334 25.34 -20.43 -3.92
C GLY A 334 25.25 -19.57 -2.66
N THR A 335 25.62 -18.29 -2.74
CA THR A 335 25.65 -17.40 -1.58
C THR A 335 24.87 -16.11 -1.78
N CYS A 336 24.30 -15.55 -0.70
CA CYS A 336 23.79 -14.18 -0.67
C CYS A 336 24.12 -13.51 0.67
N ARG A 337 24.07 -12.17 0.70
CA ARG A 337 24.34 -11.37 1.90
C ARG A 337 23.26 -10.32 2.15
N LEU A 338 23.05 -9.99 3.41
CA LEU A 338 22.19 -8.89 3.86
C LEU A 338 22.70 -8.36 5.20
N ASN A 339 22.72 -7.03 5.38
CA ASN A 339 22.91 -6.44 6.71
C ASN A 339 21.60 -6.47 7.50
N VAL A 340 21.63 -7.05 8.70
CA VAL A 340 20.44 -7.16 9.56
C VAL A 340 20.77 -6.70 10.98
N GLY A 341 19.75 -6.27 11.73
CA GLY A 341 19.86 -6.06 13.17
C GLY A 341 20.06 -7.37 13.92
N LEU A 342 20.50 -7.29 15.17
CA LEU A 342 21.06 -8.41 15.95
C LEU A 342 20.02 -9.38 16.54
N GLY A 343 18.92 -9.65 15.84
CA GLY A 343 17.81 -10.48 16.34
C GLY A 343 17.83 -11.92 15.85
N ASP A 344 16.95 -12.74 16.40
CA ASP A 344 16.71 -14.10 15.91
C ASP A 344 15.87 -14.09 14.63
N LEU A 345 16.25 -14.96 13.70
CA LEU A 345 15.62 -15.11 12.38
C LEU A 345 15.47 -16.57 12.02
N LEU A 346 14.44 -16.88 11.23
CA LEU A 346 14.32 -18.14 10.50
C LEU A 346 14.74 -17.90 9.05
N ILE A 347 15.89 -18.43 8.64
CA ILE A 347 16.34 -18.37 7.26
C ILE A 347 15.67 -19.49 6.49
N TRP A 348 14.78 -19.15 5.57
CA TRP A 348 14.04 -20.10 4.74
C TRP A 348 14.55 -20.02 3.31
N VAL A 349 14.80 -21.16 2.69
CA VAL A 349 15.37 -21.23 1.34
C VAL A 349 14.54 -22.15 0.46
N THR A 350 14.27 -21.73 -0.77
CA THR A 350 13.55 -22.54 -1.77
C THR A 350 14.24 -22.53 -3.12
N LYS A 351 14.18 -23.66 -3.84
CA LYS A 351 14.57 -23.78 -5.25
C LYS A 351 13.81 -24.92 -5.91
N GLY A 352 12.99 -24.59 -6.92
CA GLY A 352 12.31 -25.61 -7.74
C GLY A 352 11.44 -26.59 -6.93
N GLY A 353 10.75 -26.10 -5.89
CA GLY A 353 9.91 -26.92 -5.00
C GLY A 353 10.64 -27.52 -3.79
N ALA A 354 11.95 -27.75 -3.88
CA ALA A 354 12.77 -28.15 -2.73
C ALA A 354 12.95 -26.97 -1.77
N PHE A 355 12.94 -27.24 -0.46
CA PHE A 355 13.11 -26.22 0.55
C PHE A 355 13.96 -26.70 1.73
N GLY A 356 14.45 -25.74 2.49
CA GLY A 356 15.19 -25.95 3.73
C GLY A 356 15.13 -24.70 4.58
N TYR A 357 15.29 -24.84 5.90
CA TYR A 357 15.29 -23.68 6.78
C TYR A 357 16.19 -23.90 7.99
N LYS A 358 16.63 -22.79 8.59
CA LYS A 358 17.45 -22.80 9.80
C LYS A 358 17.18 -21.56 10.66
N LYS A 359 16.92 -21.78 11.95
CA LYS A 359 16.93 -20.70 12.95
C LYS A 359 18.36 -20.23 13.19
N ILE A 360 18.56 -18.92 13.26
CA ILE A 360 19.83 -18.28 13.60
C ILE A 360 19.62 -17.13 14.59
N SER A 361 20.69 -16.74 15.28
CA SER A 361 20.78 -15.48 16.01
C SER A 361 21.80 -14.58 15.33
N ALA A 362 21.35 -13.45 14.77
CA ALA A 362 22.23 -12.55 14.02
C ALA A 362 23.30 -11.89 14.91
N ALA A 363 23.12 -11.88 16.23
CA ALA A 363 24.10 -11.39 17.20
C ALA A 363 25.40 -12.23 17.23
N SER A 364 25.33 -13.52 16.86
CA SER A 364 26.44 -14.48 16.97
C SER A 364 26.70 -15.27 15.68
N THR A 365 25.98 -14.97 14.60
CA THR A 365 26.07 -15.70 13.32
C THR A 365 26.38 -14.74 12.19
N ASP A 366 27.51 -14.95 11.51
CA ASP A 366 27.91 -14.24 10.28
C ASP A 366 27.76 -15.11 9.02
N LEU A 367 27.85 -16.43 9.16
CA LEU A 367 27.65 -17.43 8.11
C LEU A 367 26.63 -18.48 8.54
N VAL A 368 25.64 -18.71 7.69
CA VAL A 368 24.68 -19.82 7.82
C VAL A 368 24.69 -20.68 6.57
N VAL A 369 24.80 -21.99 6.75
CA VAL A 369 24.59 -22.98 5.68
C VAL A 369 23.18 -23.55 5.82
N VAL A 370 22.37 -23.46 4.76
CA VAL A 370 21.04 -24.06 4.66
C VAL A 370 21.05 -25.11 3.55
N VAL A 371 20.63 -26.32 3.89
CA VAL A 371 20.54 -27.45 2.96
C VAL A 371 19.09 -27.59 2.51
N LEU A 372 18.83 -27.79 1.22
CA LEU A 372 17.50 -28.06 0.68
C LEU A 372 17.09 -29.52 0.93
N ASP A 373 16.87 -29.85 2.20
CA ASP A 373 16.70 -31.22 2.68
C ASP A 373 15.27 -31.57 3.12
N LYS A 374 14.33 -30.63 3.09
CA LYS A 374 12.95 -30.83 3.56
C LYS A 374 12.02 -31.24 2.43
N ASP A 375 11.13 -32.17 2.73
CA ASP A 375 10.09 -32.66 1.85
C ASP A 375 8.72 -32.28 2.45
N PRO A 376 7.76 -31.78 1.65
CA PRO A 376 6.45 -31.41 2.17
C PRO A 376 5.69 -32.64 2.63
N GLY A 377 4.91 -32.50 3.71
CA GLY A 377 4.08 -33.58 4.25
C GLY A 377 4.78 -34.55 5.21
N VAL A 378 6.07 -34.36 5.49
CA VAL A 378 6.71 -35.00 6.63
C VAL A 378 6.14 -34.37 7.91
N GLU A 379 5.51 -35.18 8.75
CA GLU A 379 5.05 -34.73 10.06
C GLU A 379 6.24 -34.56 11.00
N TYR A 380 6.36 -33.38 11.60
CA TYR A 380 7.34 -33.11 12.63
C TYR A 380 6.90 -31.91 13.48
N THR A 381 7.46 -31.82 14.68
CA THR A 381 7.32 -30.66 15.57
C THR A 381 8.70 -30.14 15.91
N VAL A 382 8.87 -28.82 15.94
CA VAL A 382 10.10 -28.18 16.41
C VAL A 382 9.72 -27.02 17.32
N ASP A 383 10.38 -26.97 18.47
CA ASP A 383 10.24 -25.89 19.44
C ASP A 383 11.43 -24.92 19.30
N TYR A 384 11.14 -23.61 19.34
CA TYR A 384 12.14 -22.57 19.16
C TYR A 384 11.83 -21.36 20.04
N ASP A 385 12.82 -20.91 20.80
CA ASP A 385 12.76 -19.61 21.46
C ASP A 385 13.22 -18.51 20.49
N PHE A 386 12.40 -17.51 20.18
CA PHE A 386 12.84 -16.33 19.40
C PHE A 386 13.09 -15.15 20.31
N VAL A 387 14.36 -14.74 20.42
CA VAL A 387 14.77 -13.64 21.30
C VAL A 387 14.92 -12.34 20.49
N PRO A 388 14.22 -11.24 20.86
CA PRO A 388 14.43 -9.95 20.23
C PRO A 388 15.76 -9.32 20.65
N PRO A 389 16.33 -8.38 19.86
CA PRO A 389 17.51 -7.66 20.30
C PRO A 389 17.23 -6.81 21.55
N ILE A 390 18.26 -6.64 22.38
CA ILE A 390 18.19 -5.88 23.63
C ILE A 390 17.83 -4.42 23.34
N GLU A 391 16.85 -3.90 24.08
CA GLU A 391 16.47 -2.49 23.99
C GLU A 391 17.56 -1.58 24.55
N PRO A 392 18.00 -0.55 23.79
CA PRO A 392 19.00 0.38 24.28
C PRO A 392 18.41 1.38 25.27
N LYS A 393 19.28 2.00 26.07
CA LYS A 393 18.87 3.10 26.96
C LYS A 393 18.35 4.30 26.15
N PRO A 394 17.31 4.99 26.65
CA PRO A 394 16.80 6.19 26.01
C PRO A 394 17.84 7.30 25.87
N PHE A 395 17.74 8.08 24.80
CA PHE A 395 18.55 9.29 24.67
C PHE A 395 18.07 10.39 25.62
N PRO A 396 18.96 11.28 26.11
CA PRO A 396 18.55 12.40 26.93
C PRO A 396 17.78 13.44 26.10
N VAL A 397 16.68 13.95 26.63
CA VAL A 397 15.86 14.99 26.00
C VAL A 397 15.98 16.31 26.77
N SER A 398 16.09 17.42 26.04
CA SER A 398 16.13 18.77 26.65
C SER A 398 14.82 19.09 27.36
N LYS A 399 14.90 19.39 28.67
CA LYS A 399 13.72 19.74 29.48
C LYS A 399 12.96 20.94 28.92
N LYS A 400 13.69 22.01 28.55
CA LYS A 400 13.08 23.23 27.98
C LYS A 400 12.44 22.96 26.62
N GLY A 401 13.09 22.16 25.78
CA GLY A 401 12.54 21.79 24.48
C GLY A 401 11.24 21.00 24.62
N LYS A 402 11.22 20.05 25.57
CA LYS A 402 10.03 19.27 25.89
C LYS A 402 8.88 20.12 26.40
N GLU A 403 9.14 21.04 27.34
CA GLU A 403 8.09 21.92 27.89
C GLU A 403 7.43 22.80 26.82
N GLU A 404 8.22 23.34 25.88
CA GLU A 404 7.69 24.11 24.76
C GLU A 404 6.93 23.24 23.75
N ASN A 405 7.45 22.04 23.43
CA ASN A 405 6.76 21.10 22.56
C ASN A 405 5.41 20.66 23.15
N ASP A 406 5.36 20.31 24.44
CA ASP A 406 4.13 19.95 25.13
C ASP A 406 3.11 21.10 25.15
N ARG A 407 3.58 22.36 25.21
CA ARG A 407 2.71 23.54 25.10
C ARG A 407 2.11 23.65 23.69
N ARG A 408 2.91 23.43 22.66
CA ARG A 408 2.46 23.43 21.26
C ARG A 408 1.46 22.31 20.98
N LEU A 409 1.80 21.07 21.37
CA LEU A 409 0.93 19.90 21.19
C LEU A 409 -0.49 20.15 21.73
N LYS A 410 -0.62 20.71 22.95
CA LYS A 410 -1.93 21.06 23.54
C LYS A 410 -2.72 22.07 22.71
N TYR A 411 -2.05 23.06 22.13
CA TYR A 411 -2.71 24.04 21.25
C TYR A 411 -3.15 23.39 19.94
N GLU A 412 -2.31 22.53 19.37
CA GLU A 412 -2.56 21.81 18.12
C GLU A 412 -3.71 20.80 18.29
N ASP A 413 -3.77 20.10 19.42
CA ASP A 413 -4.90 19.26 19.82
C ASP A 413 -6.21 20.05 19.88
N GLN A 414 -6.18 21.29 20.40
CA GLN A 414 -7.35 22.16 20.44
C GLN A 414 -7.80 22.58 19.04
N LEU A 415 -6.86 22.88 18.13
CA LEU A 415 -7.19 23.18 16.74
C LEU A 415 -7.87 22.00 16.05
N ARG A 416 -7.35 20.79 16.25
CA ARG A 416 -7.94 19.55 15.74
C ARG A 416 -9.33 19.29 16.33
N ALA A 417 -9.48 19.45 17.65
CA ALA A 417 -10.78 19.31 18.32
C ALA A 417 -11.82 20.33 17.81
N ASN A 418 -11.40 21.57 17.53
CA ASN A 418 -12.27 22.58 16.91
C ASN A 418 -12.72 22.14 15.52
N TYR A 419 -11.81 21.60 14.70
CA TYR A 419 -12.17 21.03 13.39
C TYR A 419 -13.16 19.87 13.53
N GLU A 420 -12.91 18.92 14.43
CA GLU A 420 -13.80 17.77 14.66
C GLU A 420 -15.18 18.18 15.19
N SER A 421 -15.27 19.30 15.91
CA SER A 421 -16.57 19.86 16.37
C SER A 421 -17.47 20.36 15.23
N THR A 422 -16.93 20.52 14.01
CA THR A 422 -17.70 20.85 12.81
C THR A 422 -18.34 19.62 12.15
N PHE A 423 -18.02 18.42 12.63
CA PHE A 423 -18.65 17.19 12.16
C PHE A 423 -20.08 17.08 12.69
N ILE A 424 -20.90 16.28 12.00
CA ILE A 424 -22.29 16.05 12.39
C ILE A 424 -22.40 15.56 13.84
N ASP A 425 -23.41 16.07 14.55
CA ASP A 425 -23.74 15.63 15.90
C ASP A 425 -24.91 14.64 15.92
N LYS A 426 -25.19 14.08 17.11
CA LYS A 426 -26.27 13.10 17.27
C LYS A 426 -27.66 13.72 17.04
N ASN A 427 -27.87 14.99 17.36
CA ASN A 427 -29.17 15.65 17.20
C ASN A 427 -29.52 15.86 15.72
N ASP A 428 -28.53 16.26 14.92
CA ASP A 428 -28.66 16.40 13.48
C ASP A 428 -28.93 15.03 12.82
N ALA A 429 -28.22 13.99 13.25
CA ALA A 429 -28.46 12.62 12.79
C ALA A 429 -29.88 12.12 13.13
N VAL A 430 -30.37 12.39 14.35
CA VAL A 430 -31.74 12.07 14.78
C VAL A 430 -32.78 12.83 13.97
N THR A 431 -32.52 14.10 13.67
CA THR A 431 -33.38 14.94 12.83
C THR A 431 -33.47 14.38 11.42
N LEU A 432 -32.33 14.02 10.82
CA LEU A 432 -32.28 13.37 9.52
C LEU A 432 -33.01 12.02 9.52
N ALA A 433 -32.77 11.18 10.53
CA ALA A 433 -33.42 9.89 10.67
C ALA A 433 -34.94 10.02 10.75
N SER A 434 -35.43 10.97 11.56
CA SER A 434 -36.86 11.26 11.70
C SER A 434 -37.48 11.73 10.38
N LYS A 435 -36.80 12.64 9.66
CA LYS A 435 -37.23 13.12 8.34
C LYS A 435 -37.35 12.00 7.30
N LEU A 436 -36.45 11.01 7.38
CA LEU A 436 -36.38 9.91 6.43
C LEU A 436 -37.10 8.63 6.90
N GLY A 437 -37.68 8.62 8.11
CA GLY A 437 -38.33 7.43 8.68
C GLY A 437 -37.36 6.27 8.97
N LEU A 438 -36.12 6.59 9.34
CA LEU A 438 -35.07 5.61 9.70
C LEU A 438 -34.89 5.51 11.21
N GLU A 439 -34.29 4.40 11.65
CA GLU A 439 -33.94 4.19 13.06
C GLU A 439 -32.76 5.13 13.44
N PRO A 440 -32.93 6.03 14.43
CA PRO A 440 -31.95 7.08 14.72
C PRO A 440 -30.56 6.58 15.14
N ASP A 441 -30.46 5.52 15.95
CA ASP A 441 -29.16 5.04 16.42
C ASP A 441 -28.34 4.41 15.29
N LYS A 442 -28.98 3.70 14.34
CA LYS A 442 -28.33 3.21 13.11
C LYS A 442 -27.84 4.34 12.21
N VAL A 443 -28.63 5.40 12.04
CA VAL A 443 -28.23 6.55 11.23
C VAL A 443 -27.04 7.25 11.90
N TRP A 444 -27.09 7.43 13.22
CA TRP A 444 -25.98 7.98 13.99
C TRP A 444 -24.70 7.15 13.87
N ASP A 445 -24.79 5.81 13.96
CA ASP A 445 -23.64 4.93 13.85
C ASP A 445 -22.85 5.16 12.54
N TYR A 446 -23.54 5.23 11.39
CA TYR A 446 -22.88 5.49 10.11
C TYR A 446 -22.36 6.92 9.99
N LEU A 447 -23.14 7.91 10.42
CA LEU A 447 -22.76 9.32 10.30
C LEU A 447 -21.58 9.67 11.20
N GLN A 448 -21.55 9.19 12.44
CA GLN A 448 -20.42 9.38 13.35
C GLN A 448 -19.13 8.77 12.78
N LYS A 449 -19.21 7.55 12.23
CA LYS A 449 -18.09 6.83 11.61
C LYS A 449 -17.58 7.48 10.33
N SER A 450 -18.43 8.22 9.61
CA SER A 450 -18.05 8.93 8.38
C SER A 450 -17.19 10.17 8.58
N ARG A 451 -17.07 10.68 9.83
CA ARG A 451 -16.22 11.84 10.18
C ARG A 451 -16.50 13.03 9.25
N GLY A 452 -15.48 13.69 8.69
CA GLY A 452 -15.66 14.80 7.75
C GLY A 452 -16.34 14.44 6.43
N ASN A 453 -16.72 13.18 6.18
CA ASN A 453 -17.50 12.75 5.01
C ASN A 453 -19.00 12.62 5.28
N TRP A 454 -19.47 13.08 6.44
CA TRP A 454 -20.86 12.94 6.85
C TRP A 454 -21.88 13.55 5.89
N GLN A 455 -21.51 14.60 5.15
CA GLN A 455 -22.39 15.19 4.15
C GLN A 455 -22.65 14.21 3.01
N GLU A 456 -21.65 13.45 2.57
CA GLU A 456 -21.81 12.45 1.50
C GLU A 456 -22.75 11.31 1.94
N ILE A 457 -22.59 10.82 3.18
CA ILE A 457 -23.47 9.78 3.71
C ILE A 457 -24.90 10.31 3.93
N SER A 458 -25.05 11.54 4.41
CA SER A 458 -26.35 12.22 4.54
C SER A 458 -27.04 12.41 3.18
N ASN A 459 -26.26 12.80 2.17
CA ASN A 459 -26.72 12.98 0.79
C ASN A 459 -27.16 11.64 0.18
N PHE A 460 -26.39 10.57 0.39
CA PHE A 460 -26.75 9.23 -0.05
C PHE A 460 -28.09 8.78 0.54
N LEU A 461 -28.29 8.92 1.86
CA LEU A 461 -29.55 8.55 2.52
C LEU A 461 -30.72 9.39 1.99
N THR A 462 -30.54 10.71 1.88
CA THR A 462 -31.58 11.64 1.42
C THR A 462 -31.98 11.38 -0.03
N GLN A 463 -31.00 11.19 -0.92
CA GLN A 463 -31.28 10.92 -2.33
C GLN A 463 -31.87 9.52 -2.55
N SER A 464 -31.46 8.53 -1.75
CA SER A 464 -32.05 7.19 -1.80
C SER A 464 -33.54 7.20 -1.45
N ALA A 465 -33.98 8.07 -0.54
CA ALA A 465 -35.38 8.21 -0.14
C ALA A 465 -36.31 8.68 -1.26
N GLN A 466 -35.77 9.27 -2.34
CA GLN A 466 -36.54 9.65 -3.53
C GLN A 466 -37.03 8.43 -4.34
N THR A 467 -36.52 7.22 -4.04
CA THR A 467 -36.96 5.98 -4.67
C THR A 467 -37.34 4.96 -3.58
N PRO A 468 -38.61 4.90 -3.15
CA PRO A 468 -39.04 4.10 -1.99
C PRO A 468 -38.63 2.62 -2.06
N GLU A 469 -38.63 2.02 -3.26
CA GLU A 469 -38.23 0.63 -3.45
C GLU A 469 -36.74 0.37 -3.18
N LEU A 470 -35.87 1.34 -3.49
CA LEU A 470 -34.43 1.27 -3.26
C LEU A 470 -34.07 1.73 -1.84
N PHE A 471 -34.83 2.65 -1.27
CA PHE A 471 -34.52 3.26 0.02
C PHE A 471 -34.36 2.24 1.16
N LYS A 472 -35.19 1.19 1.17
CA LYS A 472 -35.08 0.08 2.15
C LYS A 472 -33.76 -0.69 2.10
N TRP A 473 -32.95 -0.48 1.06
CA TRP A 473 -31.63 -1.08 0.87
C TRP A 473 -30.46 -0.12 1.14
N ALA A 474 -30.74 1.14 1.46
CA ALA A 474 -29.68 2.11 1.77
C ALA A 474 -28.87 1.71 3.01
N LEU A 475 -29.53 1.43 4.15
CA LEU A 475 -28.84 0.95 5.35
C LEU A 475 -28.20 -0.43 5.17
N PRO A 476 -28.84 -1.43 4.51
CA PRO A 476 -28.17 -2.67 4.13
C PRO A 476 -26.92 -2.51 3.27
N LEU A 477 -26.85 -1.49 2.40
CA LEU A 477 -25.63 -1.21 1.64
C LEU A 477 -24.55 -0.66 2.58
N LEU A 478 -24.87 0.32 3.42
CA LEU A 478 -23.91 0.89 4.38
C LEU A 478 -23.38 -0.14 5.39
N SER A 479 -24.17 -1.17 5.72
CA SER A 479 -23.71 -2.26 6.61
C SER A 479 -22.64 -3.17 5.98
N THR A 480 -22.35 -3.02 4.68
CA THR A 480 -21.41 -3.90 3.96
C THR A 480 -20.07 -3.26 3.66
N VAL A 481 -19.95 -1.94 3.85
CA VAL A 481 -18.72 -1.18 3.60
C VAL A 481 -17.91 -1.02 4.88
N SER A 482 -16.60 -0.81 4.78
CA SER A 482 -15.76 -0.61 5.96
C SER A 482 -15.96 0.78 6.57
N GLU A 483 -15.45 0.98 7.79
CA GLU A 483 -15.48 2.32 8.40
C GLU A 483 -14.72 3.34 7.55
N LYS A 484 -13.60 2.96 6.91
CA LYS A 484 -12.88 3.88 6.00
C LYS A 484 -13.68 4.23 4.77
N ASP A 485 -14.49 3.31 4.26
CA ASP A 485 -15.33 3.56 3.09
C ASP A 485 -16.41 4.62 3.41
N LEU A 486 -16.92 4.65 4.64
CA LEU A 486 -17.82 5.71 5.09
C LEU A 486 -17.13 7.08 5.13
N ARG A 487 -15.80 7.12 5.29
CA ARG A 487 -15.00 8.35 5.41
C ARG A 487 -14.53 8.90 4.08
N ASP A 488 -14.59 8.13 3.00
CA ASP A 488 -14.08 8.58 1.70
C ASP A 488 -14.90 8.19 0.46
N THR A 489 -16.00 7.44 0.60
CA THR A 489 -16.88 7.15 -0.55
C THR A 489 -17.88 8.29 -0.76
N PRO A 490 -17.93 8.89 -1.95
CA PRO A 490 -18.95 9.88 -2.33
C PRO A 490 -20.36 9.31 -2.44
N ALA A 491 -21.36 10.17 -2.28
CA ALA A 491 -22.78 9.79 -2.31
C ALA A 491 -23.20 9.21 -3.66
N ASP A 492 -22.73 9.79 -4.76
CA ASP A 492 -23.06 9.37 -6.14
C ASP A 492 -22.54 7.97 -6.46
N ILE A 493 -21.37 7.59 -5.94
CA ILE A 493 -20.82 6.24 -6.05
C ILE A 493 -21.70 5.22 -5.31
N LEU A 494 -22.10 5.53 -4.06
CA LEU A 494 -23.00 4.66 -3.30
C LEU A 494 -24.38 4.53 -3.97
N LEU A 495 -24.93 5.63 -4.51
CA LEU A 495 -26.18 5.63 -5.28
C LEU A 495 -26.06 4.82 -6.56
N GLY A 496 -24.93 4.93 -7.28
CA GLY A 496 -24.62 4.15 -8.47
C GLY A 496 -24.70 2.65 -8.16
N HIS A 497 -24.03 2.21 -7.08
CA HIS A 497 -24.11 0.84 -6.63
C HIS A 497 -25.51 0.42 -6.19
N LEU A 498 -26.23 1.25 -5.43
CA LEU A 498 -27.59 0.96 -4.97
C LEU A 498 -28.52 0.69 -6.16
N ARG A 499 -28.49 1.56 -7.18
CA ARG A 499 -29.37 1.45 -8.37
C ARG A 499 -29.01 0.24 -9.24
N HIS A 500 -27.74 0.10 -9.59
CA HIS A 500 -27.32 -0.89 -10.59
C HIS A 500 -27.25 -2.32 -10.05
N SER A 501 -27.31 -2.51 -8.73
CA SER A 501 -27.37 -3.86 -8.13
C SER A 501 -28.66 -4.61 -8.44
N PHE A 502 -29.74 -3.96 -8.89
CA PHE A 502 -31.03 -4.63 -9.12
C PHE A 502 -31.26 -5.03 -10.59
N ILE A 503 -30.64 -4.33 -11.54
CA ILE A 503 -30.91 -4.44 -12.98
C ILE A 503 -30.78 -5.89 -13.47
N HIS A 504 -29.76 -6.61 -12.99
CA HIS A 504 -29.51 -7.99 -13.37
C HIS A 504 -29.69 -8.99 -12.22
N SER A 505 -30.36 -8.65 -11.12
CA SER A 505 -30.49 -9.60 -9.99
C SER A 505 -31.75 -10.46 -10.00
N GLY A 506 -32.71 -10.18 -10.89
CA GLY A 506 -33.95 -10.98 -10.99
C GLY A 506 -34.65 -11.08 -9.63
N ASN A 507 -35.00 -12.30 -9.20
CA ASN A 507 -35.67 -12.54 -7.91
C ASN A 507 -34.70 -12.72 -6.73
N LEU A 508 -33.38 -12.69 -6.94
CA LEU A 508 -32.38 -12.89 -5.90
C LEU A 508 -32.59 -12.01 -4.64
N PRO A 509 -32.93 -10.71 -4.76
CA PRO A 509 -33.18 -9.87 -3.57
C PRO A 509 -34.36 -10.34 -2.71
N LYS A 510 -35.26 -11.16 -3.26
CA LYS A 510 -36.43 -11.72 -2.57
C LYS A 510 -36.16 -13.14 -2.06
N THR A 511 -35.46 -13.97 -2.84
CA THR A 511 -35.25 -15.40 -2.52
C THR A 511 -34.07 -15.64 -1.60
N ASP A 512 -33.01 -14.82 -1.68
CA ASP A 512 -31.84 -14.90 -0.82
C ASP A 512 -31.29 -13.49 -0.58
N ARG A 513 -32.00 -12.79 0.31
CA ARG A 513 -31.72 -11.40 0.66
C ARG A 513 -30.29 -11.23 1.19
N ASP A 514 -29.83 -12.15 2.03
CA ASP A 514 -28.56 -11.97 2.74
C ASP A 514 -27.37 -12.17 1.79
N SER A 515 -27.42 -13.18 0.91
CA SER A 515 -26.42 -13.34 -0.14
C SER A 515 -26.44 -12.17 -1.13
N PHE A 516 -27.63 -11.66 -1.48
CA PHE A 516 -27.74 -10.46 -2.33
C PHE A 516 -27.04 -9.26 -1.68
N VAL A 517 -27.31 -8.99 -0.41
CA VAL A 517 -26.68 -7.88 0.33
C VAL A 517 -25.16 -8.05 0.35
N LYS A 518 -24.68 -9.24 0.73
CA LYS A 518 -23.25 -9.49 0.95
C LYS A 518 -22.43 -9.56 -0.34
N TYR A 519 -23.01 -10.08 -1.42
CA TYR A 519 -22.26 -10.47 -2.63
C TYR A 519 -22.74 -9.84 -3.92
N VAL A 520 -23.77 -8.99 -3.93
CA VAL A 520 -24.15 -8.19 -5.12
C VAL A 520 -24.31 -6.73 -4.74
N LEU A 521 -25.15 -6.40 -3.74
CA LEU A 521 -25.35 -5.02 -3.29
C LEU A 521 -24.05 -4.40 -2.76
N ASN A 522 -23.28 -5.18 -2.01
CA ASN A 522 -22.00 -4.78 -1.45
C ASN A 522 -21.03 -4.24 -2.52
N PRO A 523 -20.66 -2.94 -2.46
CA PRO A 523 -19.71 -2.36 -3.40
C PRO A 523 -18.27 -2.81 -3.12
N ARG A 524 -17.94 -3.11 -1.86
CA ARG A 524 -16.61 -3.49 -1.36
C ARG A 524 -16.29 -4.94 -1.70
N ILE A 525 -15.16 -5.18 -2.35
CA ILE A 525 -14.66 -6.51 -2.71
C ILE A 525 -13.45 -6.88 -1.84
N ARG A 526 -12.45 -5.99 -1.76
CA ARG A 526 -11.28 -6.15 -0.90
C ARG A 526 -10.83 -4.82 -0.30
N ASN A 527 -9.71 -4.24 -0.73
CA ASN A 527 -9.11 -3.03 -0.18
C ASN A 527 -8.86 -1.95 -1.25
N GLU A 528 -9.46 -2.11 -2.44
CA GLU A 528 -9.48 -1.10 -3.51
C GLU A 528 -10.15 0.21 -3.07
N ILE A 529 -9.98 1.31 -3.80
CA ILE A 529 -10.92 2.44 -3.63
C ILE A 529 -12.27 2.06 -4.25
N ILE A 530 -13.37 2.42 -3.58
CA ILE A 530 -14.71 2.18 -4.13
C ILE A 530 -14.96 3.18 -5.26
N ILE A 531 -15.30 2.65 -6.43
CA ILE A 531 -15.73 3.41 -7.60
C ILE A 531 -17.02 2.82 -8.15
N ASP A 532 -17.81 3.60 -8.89
CA ASP A 532 -19.04 3.10 -9.52
C ASP A 532 -18.74 2.17 -10.72
N TYR A 533 -18.29 0.96 -10.42
CA TYR A 533 -17.97 -0.04 -11.44
C TYR A 533 -19.22 -0.74 -11.99
N LYS A 534 -20.34 -0.76 -11.25
CA LYS A 534 -21.56 -1.47 -11.69
C LYS A 534 -22.22 -0.75 -12.85
N SER A 535 -22.44 0.56 -12.70
CA SER A 535 -22.93 1.40 -13.80
C SER A 535 -22.01 1.31 -15.01
N PHE A 536 -20.69 1.43 -14.78
CA PHE A 536 -19.69 1.36 -15.83
C PHE A 536 -19.77 0.04 -16.62
N PHE A 537 -19.71 -1.12 -15.97
CA PHE A 537 -19.73 -2.40 -16.70
C PHE A 537 -21.07 -2.72 -17.36
N GLN A 538 -22.19 -2.28 -16.79
CA GLN A 538 -23.49 -2.43 -17.44
C GLN A 538 -23.63 -1.55 -18.69
N GLY A 539 -22.84 -0.47 -18.80
CA GLY A 539 -22.74 0.33 -20.03
C GLY A 539 -21.73 -0.21 -21.05
N GLU A 540 -20.65 -0.85 -20.59
CA GLU A 540 -19.57 -1.36 -21.47
C GLU A 540 -19.88 -2.73 -22.11
N PHE A 541 -20.74 -3.54 -21.49
CA PHE A 541 -21.12 -4.85 -22.01
C PHE A 541 -22.59 -4.87 -22.43
N ASP A 542 -22.86 -5.37 -23.64
CA ASP A 542 -24.22 -5.44 -24.15
C ASP A 542 -25.08 -6.49 -23.42
N ALA A 543 -26.40 -6.36 -23.55
CA ALA A 543 -27.36 -7.22 -22.86
C ALA A 543 -27.26 -8.70 -23.26
N ASP A 544 -26.84 -9.02 -24.49
CA ASP A 544 -26.69 -10.41 -24.95
C ASP A 544 -25.48 -11.07 -24.31
N PHE A 545 -24.35 -10.37 -24.24
CA PHE A 545 -23.17 -10.82 -23.51
C PHE A 545 -23.47 -11.05 -22.03
N ILE A 546 -24.12 -10.10 -21.36
CA ILE A 546 -24.50 -10.22 -19.96
C ILE A 546 -25.41 -11.44 -19.76
N LYS A 547 -26.42 -11.62 -20.63
CA LYS A 547 -27.32 -12.78 -20.57
C LYS A 547 -26.56 -14.11 -20.71
N LYS A 548 -25.63 -14.21 -21.66
CA LYS A 548 -24.78 -15.39 -21.86
C LYS A 548 -23.90 -15.68 -20.64
N VAL A 549 -23.24 -14.67 -20.08
CA VAL A 549 -22.40 -14.82 -18.88
C VAL A 549 -23.22 -15.30 -17.68
N ARG A 550 -24.45 -14.84 -17.52
CA ARG A 550 -25.34 -15.30 -16.44
C ARG A 550 -25.79 -16.74 -16.61
N GLN A 551 -25.81 -17.26 -17.83
CA GLN A 551 -26.08 -18.68 -18.11
C GLN A 551 -24.81 -19.53 -17.92
N ASP A 552 -23.66 -19.00 -18.31
CA ASP A 552 -22.35 -19.64 -18.17
C ASP A 552 -21.23 -18.62 -17.90
N VAL A 553 -20.77 -18.58 -16.65
CA VAL A 553 -19.70 -17.68 -16.19
C VAL A 553 -18.35 -18.02 -16.85
N SER A 554 -18.17 -19.21 -17.44
CA SER A 554 -16.95 -19.58 -18.17
C SER A 554 -16.67 -18.64 -19.34
N ILE A 555 -17.72 -18.03 -19.91
CA ILE A 555 -17.62 -17.01 -20.97
C ILE A 555 -16.88 -15.78 -20.46
N LEU A 556 -17.20 -15.33 -19.24
CA LEU A 556 -16.52 -14.19 -18.61
C LEU A 556 -15.08 -14.53 -18.25
N ILE A 557 -14.85 -15.72 -17.70
CA ILE A 557 -13.50 -16.19 -17.34
C ILE A 557 -12.60 -16.22 -18.58
N ARG A 558 -13.10 -16.75 -19.71
CA ARG A 558 -12.39 -16.75 -20.99
C ARG A 558 -12.14 -15.34 -21.50
N TRP A 559 -13.15 -14.47 -21.46
CA TRP A 559 -12.98 -13.09 -21.88
C TRP A 559 -11.87 -12.38 -21.07
N ILE A 560 -11.84 -12.54 -19.75
CA ILE A 560 -10.79 -11.96 -18.91
C ILE A 560 -9.42 -12.54 -19.27
N ARG A 561 -9.32 -13.86 -19.49
CA ARG A 561 -8.06 -14.52 -19.90
C ARG A 561 -7.52 -13.96 -21.22
N ASP A 562 -8.42 -13.71 -22.18
CA ASP A 562 -8.05 -13.27 -23.53
C ASP A 562 -7.73 -11.76 -23.59
N HIS A 563 -8.31 -10.96 -22.67
CA HIS A 563 -8.21 -9.50 -22.74
C HIS A 563 -7.38 -8.86 -21.62
N ILE A 564 -7.08 -9.57 -20.53
CA ILE A 564 -6.34 -9.00 -19.39
C ILE A 564 -5.00 -9.71 -19.23
N GLN A 565 -3.92 -8.98 -19.54
CA GLN A 565 -2.56 -9.45 -19.30
C GLN A 565 -2.21 -9.31 -17.81
N VAL A 566 -1.79 -10.41 -17.18
CA VAL A 566 -1.27 -10.38 -15.80
C VAL A 566 0.23 -10.15 -15.78
N HIS A 567 0.68 -9.06 -15.16
CA HIS A 567 2.09 -8.73 -14.98
C HIS A 567 2.49 -8.84 -13.50
N PRO A 568 3.39 -9.77 -13.13
CA PRO A 568 3.59 -10.19 -11.73
C PRO A 568 4.29 -9.14 -10.85
N VAL A 569 5.10 -8.24 -11.42
CA VAL A 569 5.97 -7.33 -10.65
C VAL A 569 5.75 -5.83 -10.93
N ALA A 570 4.84 -5.47 -11.84
CA ALA A 570 4.69 -4.06 -12.24
C ALA A 570 3.84 -3.25 -11.26
N ASN A 571 2.97 -3.90 -10.47
CA ASN A 571 2.23 -3.26 -9.38
C ASN A 571 2.94 -3.39 -8.02
N TYR A 572 4.17 -2.88 -7.92
CA TYR A 572 5.10 -3.20 -6.83
C TYR A 572 4.77 -2.58 -5.44
N TYR A 573 3.74 -1.73 -5.37
CA TYR A 573 3.15 -1.27 -4.10
C TYR A 573 1.95 -2.12 -3.65
N ASN A 574 1.50 -3.06 -4.47
CA ASN A 574 0.32 -3.90 -4.21
C ASN A 574 -0.95 -3.10 -3.87
N VAL A 575 -1.07 -1.88 -4.42
CA VAL A 575 -2.32 -1.11 -4.35
C VAL A 575 -3.29 -1.74 -5.32
N PRO A 576 -4.49 -2.17 -4.89
CA PRO A 576 -5.45 -2.74 -5.81
C PRO A 576 -5.79 -1.75 -6.93
N ILE A 577 -5.66 -2.20 -8.17
CA ILE A 577 -6.15 -1.45 -9.33
C ILE A 577 -7.67 -1.48 -9.30
N THR A 578 -8.34 -0.35 -9.55
CA THR A 578 -9.81 -0.37 -9.59
C THR A 578 -10.32 -1.29 -10.69
N PRO A 579 -11.54 -1.88 -10.56
CA PRO A 579 -12.11 -2.69 -11.64
C PRO A 579 -12.16 -1.95 -12.99
N ARG A 580 -12.46 -0.64 -12.96
CA ARG A 580 -12.44 0.22 -14.16
C ARG A 580 -11.03 0.42 -14.71
N GLY A 581 -10.03 0.58 -13.83
CA GLY A 581 -8.62 0.67 -14.20
C GLY A 581 -8.13 -0.60 -14.90
N VAL A 582 -8.44 -1.79 -14.37
CA VAL A 582 -8.12 -3.07 -15.00
C VAL A 582 -8.75 -3.17 -16.39
N TYR A 583 -10.02 -2.81 -16.51
CA TYR A 583 -10.72 -2.79 -17.79
C TYR A 583 -10.04 -1.85 -18.80
N ARG A 584 -9.73 -0.61 -18.42
CA ARG A 584 -9.15 0.38 -19.35
C ARG A 584 -7.71 0.05 -19.74
N LEU A 585 -6.88 -0.36 -18.76
CA LEU A 585 -5.46 -0.63 -19.01
C LEU A 585 -5.25 -1.95 -19.74
N ARG A 586 -6.11 -2.95 -19.51
CA ARG A 586 -5.98 -4.34 -19.97
C ARG A 586 -4.73 -5.06 -19.45
N VAL A 587 -4.06 -4.48 -18.46
CA VAL A 587 -2.91 -5.04 -17.75
C VAL A 587 -3.18 -4.93 -16.26
N SER A 588 -2.89 -5.99 -15.50
CA SER A 588 -3.16 -6.05 -14.07
C SER A 588 -2.15 -6.94 -13.34
N ASP A 589 -2.06 -6.84 -12.02
CA ASP A 589 -1.59 -7.97 -11.21
C ASP A 589 -2.72 -8.99 -10.98
N SER A 590 -2.41 -10.16 -10.42
CA SER A 590 -3.40 -11.22 -10.19
C SER A 590 -4.50 -10.82 -9.21
N ALA A 591 -4.15 -10.16 -8.09
CA ALA A 591 -5.12 -9.82 -7.06
C ALA A 591 -6.13 -8.78 -7.57
N SER A 592 -5.66 -7.79 -8.33
CA SER A 592 -6.52 -6.78 -8.96
C SER A 592 -7.39 -7.38 -10.07
N ARG A 593 -6.90 -8.39 -10.82
CA ARG A 593 -7.72 -9.16 -11.78
C ARG A 593 -8.84 -9.91 -11.06
N ASP A 594 -8.56 -10.48 -9.89
CA ASP A 594 -9.56 -11.25 -9.13
C ASP A 594 -10.64 -10.32 -8.55
N ILE A 595 -10.26 -9.13 -8.07
CA ILE A 595 -11.20 -8.06 -7.73
C ILE A 595 -12.05 -7.65 -8.94
N PHE A 596 -11.42 -7.48 -10.11
CA PHE A 596 -12.11 -7.14 -11.36
C PHE A 596 -13.13 -8.21 -11.79
N PHE A 597 -12.77 -9.51 -11.69
CA PHE A 597 -13.70 -10.62 -11.96
C PHE A 597 -14.93 -10.56 -11.04
N VAL A 598 -14.72 -10.40 -9.73
CA VAL A 598 -15.83 -10.27 -8.78
C VAL A 598 -16.67 -9.05 -9.14
N GLY A 599 -16.06 -7.91 -9.44
CA GLY A 599 -16.75 -6.68 -9.85
C GLY A 599 -17.65 -6.87 -11.07
N LEU A 600 -17.18 -7.57 -12.10
CA LEU A 600 -17.97 -7.92 -13.28
C LEU A 600 -19.14 -8.84 -12.94
N CYS A 601 -18.90 -9.94 -12.22
CA CYS A 601 -19.94 -10.86 -11.78
C CYS A 601 -21.06 -10.13 -11.00
N ARG A 602 -20.69 -9.31 -10.02
CA ARG A 602 -21.63 -8.51 -9.22
C ARG A 602 -22.41 -7.52 -10.08
N SER A 603 -21.77 -6.93 -11.07
CA SER A 603 -22.42 -6.03 -12.03
C SER A 603 -23.47 -6.75 -12.89
N PHE A 604 -23.31 -8.05 -13.11
CA PHE A 604 -24.26 -8.89 -13.85
C PHE A 604 -25.24 -9.64 -12.93
N GLY A 605 -25.29 -9.27 -11.63
CA GLY A 605 -26.19 -9.86 -10.64
C GLY A 605 -25.84 -11.30 -10.24
N ILE A 606 -24.59 -11.72 -10.46
CA ILE A 606 -24.06 -13.03 -10.06
C ILE A 606 -23.42 -12.91 -8.68
N LEU A 607 -23.78 -13.81 -7.76
CA LEU A 607 -23.15 -13.90 -6.45
C LEU A 607 -21.67 -14.26 -6.61
N ALA A 608 -20.78 -13.35 -6.23
CA ALA A 608 -19.33 -13.55 -6.32
C ALA A 608 -18.56 -12.92 -5.15
N ARG A 609 -17.44 -13.53 -4.79
CA ARG A 609 -16.56 -13.10 -3.69
C ARG A 609 -15.11 -13.51 -3.94
N LEU A 610 -14.21 -12.99 -3.12
CA LEU A 610 -12.92 -13.65 -2.85
C LEU A 610 -13.14 -14.58 -1.66
N GLU A 611 -12.63 -15.81 -1.74
CA GLU A 611 -12.70 -16.81 -0.66
C GLU A 611 -12.03 -16.23 0.61
N PRO A 612 -12.68 -16.29 1.80
CA PRO A 612 -12.15 -15.64 2.99
C PRO A 612 -10.70 -15.98 3.39
N ALA A 613 -10.26 -17.24 3.28
CA ALA A 613 -8.96 -17.69 3.75
C ALA A 613 -7.83 -17.42 2.77
N ASP A 614 -7.97 -17.82 1.51
CA ASP A 614 -6.89 -17.73 0.50
C ASP A 614 -7.15 -16.71 -0.62
N LYS A 615 -8.30 -16.05 -0.57
CA LYS A 615 -8.73 -14.99 -1.50
C LYS A 615 -8.90 -15.46 -2.94
N THR A 616 -9.01 -16.77 -3.19
CA THR A 616 -9.36 -17.32 -4.50
C THR A 616 -10.70 -16.75 -4.97
N PRO A 617 -10.83 -16.21 -6.20
CA PRO A 617 -12.11 -15.70 -6.69
C PRO A 617 -13.13 -16.83 -6.85
N GLN A 618 -14.35 -16.59 -6.39
CA GLN A 618 -15.45 -17.54 -6.41
C GLN A 618 -16.74 -16.92 -6.95
N TYR A 619 -17.56 -17.75 -7.59
CA TYR A 619 -18.94 -17.42 -7.96
C TYR A 619 -19.90 -18.56 -7.58
N VAL A 620 -21.19 -18.27 -7.45
CA VAL A 620 -22.20 -19.30 -7.18
C VAL A 620 -22.74 -19.88 -8.48
N SER A 621 -22.73 -21.21 -8.60
CA SER A 621 -23.45 -21.98 -9.62
C SER A 621 -24.06 -23.23 -8.99
N ASN A 622 -25.29 -23.58 -9.34
CA ASN A 622 -26.03 -24.72 -8.77
C ASN A 622 -25.98 -24.75 -7.22
N ASN A 623 -26.16 -23.59 -6.59
CA ASN A 623 -26.10 -23.39 -5.13
C ASN A 623 -24.77 -23.80 -4.46
N ARG A 624 -23.67 -23.81 -5.20
CA ARG A 624 -22.32 -24.08 -4.69
C ARG A 624 -21.36 -22.97 -5.09
N TRP A 625 -20.39 -22.67 -4.23
CA TRP A 625 -19.26 -21.81 -4.57
C TRP A 625 -18.31 -22.57 -5.49
N ILE A 626 -17.94 -21.96 -6.61
CA ILE A 626 -17.02 -22.50 -7.61
C ILE A 626 -15.78 -21.62 -7.63
N ASP A 627 -14.62 -22.24 -7.36
CA ASP A 627 -13.30 -21.60 -7.42
C ASP A 627 -12.92 -21.28 -8.89
N VAL A 628 -12.30 -20.12 -9.10
CA VAL A 628 -11.86 -19.66 -10.44
C VAL A 628 -10.34 -19.56 -10.49
N TYR A 629 -9.75 -20.37 -11.38
CA TYR A 629 -8.33 -20.35 -11.66
C TYR A 629 -8.10 -19.93 -13.12
N PHE A 630 -7.43 -18.81 -13.33
CA PHE A 630 -7.27 -18.22 -14.68
C PHE A 630 -6.18 -18.87 -15.54
N LYS A 631 -5.11 -19.40 -14.93
CA LYS A 631 -3.98 -20.02 -15.63
C LYS A 631 -4.11 -21.54 -15.70
N ASP A 632 -4.26 -22.18 -14.54
CA ASP A 632 -4.24 -23.64 -14.40
C ASP A 632 -5.57 -24.07 -13.78
N GLN A 633 -6.64 -24.06 -14.58
CA GLN A 633 -7.91 -24.59 -14.10
C GLN A 633 -7.76 -26.10 -13.92
N PRO A 634 -7.87 -26.60 -12.67
CA PRO A 634 -7.64 -28.01 -12.42
C PRO A 634 -8.69 -28.83 -13.19
N SER A 635 -8.26 -29.93 -13.80
CA SER A 635 -9.11 -30.81 -14.60
C SER A 635 -10.22 -31.47 -13.78
N GLU A 636 -10.02 -31.53 -12.46
CA GLU A 636 -10.99 -31.98 -11.47
C GLU A 636 -11.14 -30.90 -10.39
N PRO A 637 -12.29 -30.80 -9.71
CA PRO A 637 -12.43 -29.94 -8.54
C PRO A 637 -11.33 -30.24 -7.53
N VAL A 638 -10.70 -29.19 -6.97
CA VAL A 638 -9.72 -29.38 -5.90
C VAL A 638 -10.40 -30.09 -4.74
N SER A 639 -9.87 -31.25 -4.36
CA SER A 639 -10.41 -32.03 -3.25
C SER A 639 -10.37 -31.20 -1.97
N LYS A 640 -11.44 -31.26 -1.18
CA LYS A 640 -11.53 -30.60 0.13
C LYS A 640 -11.40 -31.65 1.23
N GLY A 641 -10.76 -31.27 2.34
CA GLY A 641 -10.60 -32.05 3.56
C GLY A 641 -10.95 -31.22 4.79
N PHE A 642 -10.74 -31.77 5.98
CA PHE A 642 -11.04 -31.08 7.23
C PHE A 642 -9.82 -31.03 8.15
N ILE A 643 -9.60 -29.87 8.77
CA ILE A 643 -8.70 -29.71 9.92
C ILE A 643 -9.56 -29.57 11.17
N CYS A 644 -9.23 -30.34 12.22
CA CYS A 644 -9.83 -30.19 13.54
C CYS A 644 -8.79 -29.57 14.47
N LEU A 645 -9.13 -28.43 15.07
CA LEU A 645 -8.28 -27.76 16.05
C LEU A 645 -8.89 -27.97 17.45
N GLU A 646 -8.16 -28.62 18.34
CA GLU A 646 -8.61 -28.89 19.72
C GLU A 646 -7.60 -28.34 20.73
N GLN A 647 -8.11 -27.64 21.74
CA GLN A 647 -7.33 -27.30 22.93
C GLN A 647 -7.29 -28.50 23.88
N VAL A 648 -6.14 -29.17 23.91
CA VAL A 648 -5.96 -30.42 24.67
C VAL A 648 -6.03 -30.18 26.18
N ASP A 649 -5.43 -29.10 26.69
CA ASP A 649 -5.52 -28.75 28.12
C ASP A 649 -6.83 -28.02 28.44
N LYS A 650 -7.82 -28.80 28.88
CA LYS A 650 -9.15 -28.33 29.31
C LYS A 650 -9.12 -27.56 30.63
N GLY A 651 -8.02 -27.60 31.38
CA GLY A 651 -7.83 -26.82 32.62
C GLY A 651 -7.28 -25.42 32.37
N SER A 652 -6.72 -25.16 31.19
CA SER A 652 -6.19 -23.86 30.82
C SER A 652 -7.30 -22.82 30.68
N LYS A 653 -7.07 -21.63 31.24
CA LYS A 653 -7.95 -20.46 31.10
C LYS A 653 -7.69 -19.66 29.82
N LEU A 654 -6.61 -19.97 29.11
CA LEU A 654 -6.29 -19.32 27.85
C LEU A 654 -7.29 -19.77 26.78
N ILE A 655 -7.87 -18.81 26.07
CA ILE A 655 -8.62 -19.06 24.84
C ILE A 655 -7.69 -18.65 23.69
N PRO A 656 -7.13 -19.60 22.92
CA PRO A 656 -6.24 -19.26 21.82
C PRO A 656 -6.94 -18.38 20.79
N GLU A 657 -6.20 -17.44 20.22
CA GLU A 657 -6.70 -16.43 19.28
C GLU A 657 -5.81 -16.46 18.02
N TYR A 658 -6.45 -16.42 16.85
CA TYR A 658 -5.78 -16.46 15.56
C TYR A 658 -4.93 -15.19 15.36
N TYR A 659 -3.73 -15.34 14.80
CA TYR A 659 -2.68 -14.29 14.70
C TYR A 659 -2.10 -13.77 16.04
N ILE A 660 -2.62 -14.19 17.20
CA ILE A 660 -1.97 -13.92 18.50
C ILE A 660 -1.21 -15.16 18.97
N HIS A 661 -1.94 -16.28 19.07
CA HIS A 661 -1.46 -17.53 19.66
C HIS A 661 -1.17 -18.60 18.61
N PHE A 662 -1.90 -18.59 17.48
CA PHE A 662 -1.71 -19.57 16.43
C PHE A 662 -2.09 -19.06 15.03
N THR A 663 -1.49 -19.66 14.00
CA THR A 663 -1.95 -19.55 12.61
C THR A 663 -1.84 -20.88 11.86
N LEU A 664 -2.62 -21.03 10.79
CA LEU A 664 -2.52 -22.13 9.85
C LEU A 664 -1.96 -21.61 8.52
N ALA A 665 -0.97 -22.29 7.98
CA ALA A 665 -0.39 -21.98 6.67
C ALA A 665 -0.45 -23.19 5.74
N ARG A 666 -0.82 -22.98 4.47
CA ARG A 666 -0.85 -24.02 3.43
C ARG A 666 0.44 -24.00 2.63
N TYR A 667 1.00 -25.18 2.38
CA TYR A 667 2.16 -25.34 1.50
C TYR A 667 1.79 -25.06 0.04
N ALA A 668 2.55 -24.22 -0.63
CA ALA A 668 2.56 -24.07 -2.08
C ALA A 668 3.97 -23.72 -2.57
N ASN A 669 4.47 -24.47 -3.56
CA ASN A 669 5.71 -24.16 -4.29
C ASN A 669 6.97 -23.94 -3.41
N GLY A 670 7.14 -24.73 -2.35
CA GLY A 670 8.30 -24.63 -1.44
C GLY A 670 8.11 -23.66 -0.27
N GLU A 671 6.97 -22.97 -0.19
CA GLU A 671 6.66 -22.02 0.87
C GLU A 671 5.35 -22.40 1.58
N TYR A 672 5.24 -22.06 2.85
CA TYR A 672 3.96 -22.07 3.57
C TYR A 672 3.38 -20.66 3.56
N HIS A 673 2.12 -20.54 3.13
CA HIS A 673 1.37 -19.29 3.06
C HIS A 673 0.27 -19.30 4.13
N THR A 674 0.35 -18.35 5.07
CA THR A 674 -0.64 -18.17 6.13
C THR A 674 -2.02 -17.93 5.54
N LEU A 675 -3.00 -18.67 6.04
CA LEU A 675 -4.42 -18.52 5.70
C LEU A 675 -5.03 -17.42 6.58
N ASP A 676 -5.96 -16.64 6.03
CA ASP A 676 -6.57 -15.52 6.74
C ASP A 676 -7.97 -15.88 7.26
N TYR A 677 -8.06 -16.28 8.53
CA TYR A 677 -9.34 -16.52 9.22
C TYR A 677 -9.79 -15.34 10.08
N GLY A 678 -9.19 -14.15 9.90
CA GLY A 678 -9.46 -12.96 10.70
C GLY A 678 -8.62 -12.90 11.97
N GLU A 679 -8.04 -11.73 12.22
CA GLU A 679 -7.27 -11.41 13.44
C GLU A 679 -8.16 -11.47 14.68
N ASN A 680 -7.61 -12.02 15.78
CA ASN A 680 -8.29 -12.18 17.07
C ASN A 680 -9.49 -13.14 17.07
N THR A 681 -9.69 -13.91 15.99
CA THR A 681 -10.71 -14.96 15.97
C THR A 681 -10.37 -16.01 17.01
N LYS A 682 -11.27 -16.25 17.96
CA LYS A 682 -11.03 -17.21 19.04
C LYS A 682 -11.11 -18.62 18.50
N LEU A 683 -10.32 -19.53 19.03
CA LEU A 683 -10.39 -20.95 18.67
C LEU A 683 -11.81 -21.52 18.86
N THR A 684 -12.56 -21.04 19.85
CA THR A 684 -13.97 -21.42 20.09
C THR A 684 -14.95 -20.95 19.02
N GLU A 685 -14.55 -20.01 18.17
CA GLU A 685 -15.35 -19.48 17.06
C GLU A 685 -15.07 -20.23 15.74
N PHE A 686 -14.01 -21.06 15.71
CA PHE A 686 -13.76 -21.94 14.57
C PHE A 686 -14.80 -23.07 14.54
N PRO A 687 -15.17 -23.54 13.33
CA PRO A 687 -15.97 -24.76 13.22
C PRO A 687 -15.19 -25.96 13.75
N GLU A 688 -15.91 -26.94 14.30
CA GLU A 688 -15.33 -28.23 14.76
C GLU A 688 -14.51 -28.91 13.65
N LYS A 689 -14.99 -28.79 12.41
CA LYS A 689 -14.32 -29.25 11.20
C LYS A 689 -14.14 -28.07 10.25
N LEU A 690 -12.91 -27.56 10.18
CA LEU A 690 -12.53 -26.51 9.25
C LEU A 690 -12.29 -27.12 7.87
N GLU A 691 -13.20 -26.87 6.93
CA GLU A 691 -13.04 -27.30 5.53
C GLU A 691 -11.92 -26.52 4.85
N VAL A 692 -10.96 -27.24 4.27
CA VAL A 692 -9.80 -26.68 3.57
C VAL A 692 -9.49 -27.49 2.30
N GLU A 693 -8.65 -26.97 1.41
CA GLU A 693 -8.13 -27.79 0.30
C GLU A 693 -7.23 -28.91 0.80
N THR A 694 -7.25 -30.08 0.16
CA THR A 694 -6.30 -31.13 0.52
C THR A 694 -4.87 -30.69 0.20
N GLY A 695 -3.96 -30.85 1.15
CA GLY A 695 -2.57 -30.45 1.00
C GLY A 695 -1.80 -30.57 2.30
N HIS A 696 -0.61 -29.97 2.33
CA HIS A 696 0.24 -29.94 3.51
C HIS A 696 0.09 -28.63 4.25
N TYR A 697 0.01 -28.69 5.57
CA TYR A 697 -0.26 -27.55 6.44
C TYR A 697 0.83 -27.41 7.50
N LEU A 698 1.07 -26.17 7.91
CA LEU A 698 1.91 -25.82 9.04
C LEU A 698 1.03 -25.08 10.05
N LEU A 699 0.95 -25.61 11.26
CA LEU A 699 0.42 -24.91 12.41
C LEU A 699 1.60 -24.25 13.11
N VAL A 700 1.55 -22.92 13.23
CA VAL A 700 2.50 -22.17 14.06
C VAL A 700 1.76 -21.76 15.32
N THR A 701 2.35 -22.06 16.47
CA THR A 701 1.88 -21.61 17.78
C THR A 701 2.98 -20.84 18.46
N GLY A 702 2.65 -19.90 19.34
CA GLY A 702 3.66 -19.32 20.21
C GLY A 702 3.06 -18.48 21.33
N ASN A 703 3.87 -18.28 22.37
CA ASN A 703 3.52 -17.47 23.52
C ASN A 703 4.56 -16.36 23.73
N ARG A 704 4.14 -15.10 23.56
CA ARG A 704 5.04 -13.95 23.69
C ARG A 704 5.13 -13.49 25.15
N LEU A 705 6.35 -13.48 25.67
CA LEU A 705 6.69 -13.00 27.00
C LEU A 705 6.77 -11.46 27.04
N LYS A 706 6.84 -10.90 28.26
CA LYS A 706 6.89 -9.45 28.48
C LYS A 706 8.15 -8.77 27.93
N ASP A 707 9.25 -9.49 27.82
CA ASP A 707 10.50 -9.00 27.22
C ASP A 707 10.51 -9.10 25.68
N GLY A 708 9.43 -9.65 25.11
CA GLY A 708 9.23 -9.86 23.68
C GLY A 708 9.74 -11.21 23.18
N THR A 709 10.39 -12.01 24.03
CA THR A 709 10.79 -13.39 23.70
C THR A 709 9.55 -14.22 23.39
N VAL A 710 9.62 -15.05 22.36
CA VAL A 710 8.53 -15.98 22.01
C VAL A 710 9.00 -17.39 22.31
N LEU A 711 8.16 -18.13 23.02
CA LEU A 711 8.30 -19.56 23.32
C LEU A 711 7.42 -20.41 22.41
#